data_AF-A0A0F2S6I4-F1
#
_entry.id   AF-A0A0F2S6I4-F1
#
_cell.length_a   1.000
_cell.length_b   1.000
_cell.length_c   1.000
_cell.angle_alpha   90.00
_cell.angle_beta   90.00
_cell.angle_gamma   90.00
#
_symmetry.space_group_name_H-M   'P 1'
#
loop_
_entity.id
_entity.type
_entity.pdbx_description
1 polymer ?
#
loop_
_entity_poly.entity_id
_entity_poly.type
_entity_poly.pdbx_seq_one_letter_code
_entity_poly.pdbx_strand_id
1 'polypeptide(L)'
;MKKFFFSIMASLTVVLCTPFITYASPLAYQTERLAGQDRVETALKISQKGWQSAQTIILCEYNDYPDSIAATPFAVSLNAPILLTKGDSIDPRVVQELQRLKPEKVILLGGTACLQPSIEKELENSGLKWERIGGLDRYETSIMLAKKLANDSLILVNGDDFPDALSAATYAGIQQVPIVLTSTTFPNSVIEYLKETVAKHLIVIGGEVVVPSEQLTKHNFMIETRLGGLDRYDTNAKVISFMKDTYQSTDLFMASGITFPDAVAGTVLAAKFKAPLLLTEHMDIPPSVYTIMREHMKIEPPAKDPNPDSDSNTDSKEGLLKGKITASGVLNLRETPSSTGKILAMIPEGTTVELTEKQDKWYKTTYQSKTGWIAADYVSITSTGIVNATGGLNLRETPSPTGKVLLNIPKDTTIALTDQQGQWYKTTYQAKTGWVSADYVTLASTSIVSSTPKTISTTTSTTTSTTASPTTPPFNFTVNGTVYILGGTGIISLNTQNIIEGKASSSYQSNLRDFPPLPSELAKPDPPPATDDEVTDYDPSKEVLVNPFQGIPANALSGKTIFLDPGHGGPDLGAKGPTQTYEKNNTLAIGLALNDILKQAGAKVILTRTTDVSPATKYSQLEDLQARMVLANSCNADLFISIHNDSFTIPTIQGTTTFYSRDNPRQNESLQLASSVQTALIDTLKTTDRGVKEAGFYVLKHTTMPSILIETAFISNPYEEARLQNPTFRKNVSAAIFRGTYNYYTNPLPRD
;
A
#
# COMPACT_ATOMS: atom_id res chain seq x y z
N MET A 1 71.69 27.81 -25.99
CA MET A 1 72.05 28.64 -24.82
C MET A 1 70.87 28.68 -23.86
N LYS A 2 71.12 28.21 -22.63
CA LYS A 2 70.63 28.72 -21.33
C LYS A 2 69.12 28.99 -21.12
N LYS A 3 68.48 28.71 -19.98
CA LYS A 3 68.69 27.90 -18.75
C LYS A 3 67.52 28.31 -17.82
N PHE A 4 66.87 27.36 -17.12
CA PHE A 4 66.32 27.45 -15.74
C PHE A 4 65.14 28.44 -15.44
N PHE A 5 64.17 28.26 -14.51
CA PHE A 5 64.00 27.52 -13.23
C PHE A 5 62.51 27.05 -13.12
N PHE A 6 62.19 25.80 -12.71
CA PHE A 6 61.81 25.32 -11.36
C PHE A 6 60.57 26.00 -10.69
N SER A 7 59.47 25.24 -10.54
CA SER A 7 58.79 25.10 -9.24
C SER A 7 57.94 23.84 -9.20
N ILE A 8 58.16 23.08 -8.12
CA ILE A 8 57.42 21.89 -7.70
C ILE A 8 56.16 22.36 -6.99
N MET A 9 54.99 21.82 -7.34
CA MET A 9 53.89 21.74 -6.37
C MET A 9 53.00 20.54 -6.66
N ALA A 10 52.98 19.63 -5.69
CA ALA A 10 52.12 18.48 -5.65
C ALA A 10 50.64 18.90 -5.68
N SER A 11 49.84 18.31 -6.57
CA SER A 11 48.39 18.29 -6.41
C SER A 11 47.94 16.85 -6.24
N LEU A 12 47.69 16.54 -4.97
CA LEU A 12 46.97 15.41 -4.42
C LEU A 12 45.78 15.01 -5.32
N THR A 13 45.77 13.77 -5.79
CA THR A 13 44.59 13.13 -6.38
C THR A 13 43.54 12.98 -5.29
N VAL A 14 42.63 13.94 -5.17
CA VAL A 14 41.41 13.77 -4.38
C VAL A 14 40.35 13.25 -5.32
N VAL A 15 40.19 11.93 -5.35
CA VAL A 15 38.95 11.30 -5.80
C VAL A 15 37.87 11.76 -4.83
N LEU A 16 37.14 12.82 -5.17
CA LEU A 16 35.89 13.19 -4.51
C LEU A 16 34.86 12.14 -4.91
N CYS A 17 34.90 11.02 -4.20
CA CYS A 17 33.79 10.09 -4.08
C CYS A 17 32.66 10.89 -3.42
N THR A 18 31.73 11.41 -4.22
CA THR A 18 30.47 11.90 -3.65
C THR A 18 29.73 10.67 -3.11
N PRO A 19 29.45 10.61 -1.79
CA PRO A 19 28.69 9.49 -1.26
C PRO A 19 27.28 9.58 -1.84
N PHE A 20 26.86 8.53 -2.55
CA PHE A 20 25.44 8.31 -2.84
C PHE A 20 24.69 8.32 -1.51
N ILE A 21 23.82 9.31 -1.30
CA ILE A 21 22.96 9.35 -0.13
C ILE A 21 21.81 8.37 -0.40
N THR A 22 21.94 7.17 0.13
CA THR A 22 20.89 6.16 0.18
C THR A 22 19.87 6.55 1.25
N TYR A 23 18.65 6.86 0.84
CA TYR A 23 17.50 7.03 1.73
C TYR A 23 17.25 5.71 2.51
N ALA A 24 16.84 5.76 3.78
CA ALA A 24 16.68 4.60 4.65
C ALA A 24 15.19 4.35 4.99
N SER A 25 14.75 3.09 4.99
CA SER A 25 13.34 2.70 5.22
C SER A 25 12.83 3.00 6.65
N PRO A 26 11.54 3.37 6.84
CA PRO A 26 10.89 3.60 8.14
C PRO A 26 10.68 2.33 8.97
N LEU A 27 10.93 1.14 8.42
CA LEU A 27 10.70 -0.12 9.12
C LEU A 27 11.59 -0.23 10.37
N ALA A 28 12.90 0.02 10.29
CA ALA A 28 13.81 0.02 11.43
C ALA A 28 13.67 -1.18 12.40
N TYR A 29 13.31 -2.37 11.90
CA TYR A 29 13.20 -3.59 12.71
C TYR A 29 14.57 -4.12 13.10
N GLN A 30 14.66 -4.75 14.27
CA GLN A 30 15.75 -5.66 14.56
C GLN A 30 15.56 -6.91 13.71
N THR A 31 16.63 -7.39 13.07
CA THR A 31 16.60 -8.65 12.34
C THR A 31 17.48 -9.71 13.00
N GLU A 32 17.07 -10.96 12.87
CA GLU A 32 17.90 -12.13 13.14
C GLU A 32 17.83 -13.05 11.93
N ARG A 33 18.97 -13.32 11.29
CA ARG A 33 19.02 -14.19 10.12
C ARG A 33 19.26 -15.64 10.56
N LEU A 34 18.31 -16.51 10.25
CA LEU A 34 18.41 -17.96 10.42
C LEU A 34 18.79 -18.57 9.07
N ALA A 35 20.09 -18.75 8.84
CA ALA A 35 20.62 -19.22 7.56
C ALA A 35 21.91 -20.02 7.72
N GLY A 36 22.09 -20.99 6.84
CA GLY A 36 23.35 -21.71 6.64
C GLY A 36 23.89 -21.55 5.20
N GLN A 37 24.92 -22.34 4.87
CA GLN A 37 25.49 -22.40 3.51
C GLN A 37 24.51 -22.99 2.49
N ASP A 38 23.56 -23.80 2.97
CA ASP A 38 22.53 -24.44 2.17
C ASP A 38 21.23 -24.59 2.98
N ARG A 39 20.20 -25.13 2.33
CA ARG A 39 18.88 -25.34 2.93
C ARG A 39 18.89 -26.31 4.10
N VAL A 40 19.79 -27.29 4.11
CA VAL A 40 19.92 -28.25 5.21
C VAL A 40 20.39 -27.48 6.43
N GLU A 41 21.49 -26.75 6.32
CA GLU A 41 22.01 -25.97 7.44
C GLU A 41 21.04 -24.86 7.88
N THR A 42 20.31 -24.22 6.96
CA THR A 42 19.22 -23.29 7.30
C THR A 42 18.15 -23.97 8.16
N ALA A 43 17.68 -25.17 7.79
CA ALA A 43 16.75 -25.95 8.60
C ALA A 43 17.31 -26.32 9.98
N LEU A 44 18.62 -26.62 10.08
CA LEU A 44 19.29 -26.85 11.35
C LEU A 44 19.31 -25.60 12.24
N LYS A 45 19.59 -24.41 11.67
CA LYS A 45 19.54 -23.14 12.42
C LYS A 45 18.14 -22.85 12.96
N ILE A 46 17.11 -23.12 12.16
CA ILE A 46 15.71 -22.99 12.56
C ILE A 46 15.36 -23.97 13.69
N SER A 47 15.80 -25.23 13.58
CA SER A 47 15.65 -26.24 14.63
C SER A 47 16.34 -25.81 15.95
N GLN A 48 17.57 -25.31 15.86
CA GLN A 48 18.34 -24.83 17.01
C GLN A 48 17.70 -23.62 17.69
N LYS A 49 17.02 -22.76 16.91
CA LYS A 49 16.27 -21.62 17.44
C LYS A 49 15.01 -22.05 18.20
N GLY A 50 14.25 -23.01 17.66
CA GLY A 50 12.95 -23.38 18.20
C GLY A 50 12.95 -24.50 19.24
N TRP A 51 13.97 -25.38 19.23
CA TRP A 51 13.96 -26.64 19.98
C TRP A 51 15.28 -26.93 20.67
N GLN A 52 15.25 -27.05 22.00
CA GLN A 52 16.35 -27.63 22.78
C GLN A 52 16.33 -29.16 22.74
N SER A 53 15.12 -29.73 22.67
CA SER A 53 14.84 -31.15 22.45
C SER A 53 13.51 -31.29 21.70
N ALA A 54 13.28 -32.41 21.03
CA ALA A 54 12.02 -32.70 20.36
C ALA A 54 11.72 -34.20 20.42
N GLN A 55 10.52 -34.58 20.85
CA GLN A 55 10.13 -36.00 20.95
C GLN A 55 10.00 -36.64 19.56
N THR A 56 9.52 -35.86 18.59
CA THR A 56 9.38 -36.26 17.20
C THR A 56 10.12 -35.27 16.29
N ILE A 57 10.72 -35.77 15.22
CA ILE A 57 11.29 -35.00 14.11
C ILE A 57 10.54 -35.36 12.84
N ILE A 58 10.27 -34.39 11.98
CA ILE A 58 9.85 -34.66 10.61
C ILE A 58 11.05 -34.50 9.69
N LEU A 59 11.36 -35.52 8.91
CA LEU A 59 12.48 -35.54 7.97
C LEU A 59 11.93 -35.54 6.53
N CYS A 60 12.35 -34.57 5.74
CA CYS A 60 11.92 -34.38 4.36
C CYS A 60 13.11 -34.42 3.39
N GLU A 61 12.85 -34.76 2.13
CA GLU A 61 13.85 -34.66 1.06
C GLU A 61 14.05 -33.19 0.67
N TYR A 62 15.30 -32.80 0.42
CA TYR A 62 15.65 -31.40 0.25
C TYR A 62 15.48 -30.85 -1.17
N ASN A 63 15.35 -31.65 -2.24
CA ASN A 63 15.20 -31.26 -3.66
C ASN A 63 13.77 -31.32 -4.21
N ASP A 64 12.95 -32.28 -3.75
CA ASP A 64 11.58 -32.57 -4.18
C ASP A 64 10.69 -32.66 -2.94
N TYR A 65 10.19 -31.50 -2.53
CA TYR A 65 9.56 -31.24 -1.24
C TYR A 65 8.09 -30.78 -1.29
N PRO A 66 7.29 -31.07 -2.33
CA PRO A 66 5.88 -30.66 -2.32
C PRO A 66 5.12 -31.29 -1.15
N ASP A 67 5.55 -32.48 -0.72
CA ASP A 67 5.01 -33.23 0.42
C ASP A 67 5.11 -32.45 1.74
N SER A 68 6.11 -31.58 1.86
CA SER A 68 6.39 -30.82 3.09
C SER A 68 5.54 -29.57 3.26
N ILE A 69 4.97 -29.05 2.17
CA ILE A 69 4.16 -27.81 2.15
C ILE A 69 2.97 -27.93 3.11
N ALA A 70 2.27 -29.06 3.06
CA ALA A 70 1.09 -29.33 3.88
C ALA A 70 1.42 -29.83 5.29
N ALA A 71 2.71 -30.02 5.62
CA ALA A 71 3.14 -30.65 6.86
C ALA A 71 3.04 -29.73 8.08
N THR A 72 3.12 -28.41 7.86
CA THR A 72 3.19 -27.42 8.94
C THR A 72 2.17 -27.63 10.06
N PRO A 73 0.85 -27.75 9.81
CA PRO A 73 -0.12 -27.96 10.90
C PRO A 73 0.12 -29.25 11.69
N PHE A 74 0.49 -30.34 11.03
CA PHE A 74 0.83 -31.61 11.67
C PHE A 74 2.17 -31.55 12.44
N ALA A 75 3.19 -30.89 11.89
CA ALA A 75 4.46 -30.66 12.57
C ALA A 75 4.27 -29.86 13.87
N VAL A 76 3.46 -28.80 13.80
CA VAL A 76 3.11 -27.97 14.97
C VAL A 76 2.31 -28.76 16.00
N SER A 77 1.40 -29.63 15.59
CA SER A 77 0.61 -30.47 16.51
C SER A 77 1.48 -31.41 17.35
N LEU A 78 2.60 -31.86 16.78
CA LEU A 78 3.61 -32.69 17.43
C LEU A 78 4.71 -31.89 18.14
N ASN A 79 4.70 -30.56 18.01
CA ASN A 79 5.82 -29.69 18.40
C ASN A 79 7.16 -30.20 17.82
N ALA A 80 7.15 -30.64 16.56
CA ALA A 80 8.27 -31.28 15.88
C ALA A 80 8.93 -30.33 14.86
N PRO A 81 10.26 -30.14 14.87
CA PRO A 81 10.94 -29.44 13.78
C PRO A 81 10.92 -30.28 12.50
N ILE A 82 10.94 -29.57 11.36
CA ILE A 82 11.21 -30.17 10.04
C ILE A 82 12.70 -30.03 9.75
N LEU A 83 13.37 -31.17 9.52
CA LEU A 83 14.74 -31.25 9.06
C LEU A 83 14.77 -31.72 7.60
N LEU A 84 15.81 -31.33 6.87
CA LEU A 84 15.97 -31.62 5.45
C LEU A 84 17.17 -32.53 5.24
N THR A 85 17.03 -33.54 4.39
CA THR A 85 18.12 -34.44 4.01
C THR A 85 18.09 -34.79 2.53
N LYS A 86 19.16 -35.40 2.02
CA LYS A 86 19.19 -35.97 0.68
C LYS A 86 18.31 -37.21 0.62
N GLY A 87 17.71 -37.47 -0.54
CA GLY A 87 16.79 -38.60 -0.71
C GLY A 87 17.40 -40.00 -0.55
N ASP A 88 18.72 -40.14 -0.58
CA ASP A 88 19.41 -41.43 -0.54
C ASP A 88 20.17 -41.72 0.77
N SER A 89 20.36 -40.73 1.64
CA SER A 89 21.12 -40.83 2.89
C SER A 89 20.83 -39.69 3.85
N ILE A 90 21.02 -39.91 5.16
CA ILE A 90 20.87 -38.83 6.14
C ILE A 90 22.12 -37.94 6.14
N ASP A 91 21.95 -36.64 5.90
CA ASP A 91 23.05 -35.69 5.94
C ASP A 91 23.76 -35.77 7.31
N PRO A 92 25.10 -35.88 7.37
CA PRO A 92 25.82 -36.00 8.63
C PRO A 92 25.53 -34.87 9.63
N ARG A 93 25.20 -33.67 9.14
CA ARG A 93 24.81 -32.52 9.99
C ARG A 93 23.42 -32.74 10.60
N VAL A 94 22.50 -33.40 9.88
CA VAL A 94 21.20 -33.83 10.41
C VAL A 94 21.41 -34.92 11.46
N VAL A 95 22.32 -35.87 11.25
CA VAL A 95 22.65 -36.90 12.27
C VAL A 95 23.09 -36.23 13.59
N GLN A 96 23.96 -35.21 13.52
CA GLN A 96 24.38 -34.45 14.71
C GLN A 96 23.21 -33.74 15.38
N GLU A 97 22.29 -33.17 14.60
CA GLU A 97 21.11 -32.50 15.13
C GLU A 97 20.12 -33.50 15.77
N LEU A 98 19.96 -34.70 15.21
CA LEU A 98 19.19 -35.78 15.83
C LEU A 98 19.80 -36.19 17.19
N GLN A 99 21.14 -36.27 17.28
CA GLN A 99 21.82 -36.55 18.54
C GLN A 99 21.63 -35.44 19.58
N ARG A 100 21.57 -34.17 19.13
CA ARG A 100 21.29 -33.02 20.01
C ARG A 100 19.85 -33.05 20.53
N LEU A 101 18.89 -33.27 19.63
CA LEU A 101 17.45 -33.21 19.93
C LEU A 101 16.93 -34.45 20.68
N LYS A 102 17.62 -35.59 20.54
CA LYS A 102 17.31 -36.90 21.14
C LYS A 102 15.84 -37.31 20.95
N PRO A 103 15.36 -37.42 19.71
CA PRO A 103 13.98 -37.79 19.46
C PRO A 103 13.70 -39.25 19.79
N GLU A 104 12.46 -39.53 20.20
CA GLU A 104 11.96 -40.90 20.32
C GLU A 104 11.56 -41.47 18.96
N LYS A 105 11.19 -40.60 18.02
CA LYS A 105 10.65 -40.96 16.72
C LYS A 105 11.05 -39.98 15.61
N VAL A 106 11.34 -40.52 14.43
CA VAL A 106 11.50 -39.74 13.19
C VAL A 106 10.38 -40.09 12.21
N ILE A 107 9.67 -39.07 11.71
CA ILE A 107 8.66 -39.23 10.67
C ILE A 107 9.32 -38.92 9.33
N LEU A 108 9.42 -39.91 8.45
CA LEU A 108 9.83 -39.75 7.07
C LEU A 108 8.63 -39.22 6.28
N LEU A 109 8.70 -37.97 5.83
CA LEU A 109 7.62 -37.35 5.07
C LEU A 109 7.96 -37.39 3.58
N GLY A 110 7.19 -38.22 2.86
CA GLY A 110 7.31 -38.49 1.44
C GLY A 110 7.44 -39.98 1.13
N GLY A 111 7.12 -40.32 -0.12
CA GLY A 111 7.23 -41.70 -0.62
C GLY A 111 8.67 -42.19 -0.73
N THR A 112 8.85 -43.47 -1.07
CA THR A 112 10.19 -44.07 -1.24
C THR A 112 10.96 -43.54 -2.44
N ALA A 113 10.27 -42.86 -3.38
CA ALA A 113 10.91 -42.17 -4.50
C ALA A 113 11.70 -40.92 -4.04
N CYS A 114 11.21 -40.25 -2.99
CA CYS A 114 11.85 -39.06 -2.43
C CYS A 114 12.81 -39.46 -1.31
N LEU A 115 12.37 -40.28 -0.35
CA LEU A 115 13.20 -40.75 0.76
C LEU A 115 13.39 -42.27 0.63
N GLN A 116 14.53 -42.70 0.11
CA GLN A 116 14.82 -44.10 -0.20
C GLN A 116 14.87 -44.99 1.05
N PRO A 117 14.67 -46.32 0.89
CA PRO A 117 14.76 -47.28 2.00
C PRO A 117 16.11 -47.32 2.74
N SER A 118 17.18 -46.77 2.16
CA SER A 118 18.47 -46.61 2.84
C SER A 118 18.36 -45.74 4.10
N ILE A 119 17.53 -44.69 4.06
CA ILE A 119 17.29 -43.80 5.20
C ILE A 119 16.59 -44.52 6.35
N GLU A 120 15.62 -45.38 6.04
CA GLU A 120 14.93 -46.23 7.03
C GLU A 120 15.95 -47.10 7.77
N LYS A 121 16.84 -47.75 7.02
CA LYS A 121 17.90 -48.59 7.58
C LYS A 121 18.91 -47.80 8.41
N GLU A 122 19.25 -46.57 8.02
CA GLU A 122 20.12 -45.69 8.82
C GLU A 122 19.49 -45.31 10.17
N LEU A 123 18.17 -45.05 10.19
CA LEU A 123 17.43 -44.78 11.43
C LEU A 123 17.35 -46.01 12.33
N GLU A 124 17.06 -47.19 11.77
CA GLU A 124 17.05 -48.47 12.50
C GLU A 124 18.41 -48.79 13.13
N ASN A 125 19.49 -48.66 12.36
CA ASN A 125 20.84 -48.87 12.84
C ASN A 125 21.24 -47.89 13.95
N SER A 126 20.63 -46.69 13.95
CA SER A 126 20.81 -45.68 14.99
C SER A 126 19.91 -45.89 16.22
N GLY A 127 19.08 -46.95 16.21
CA GLY A 127 18.15 -47.27 17.30
C GLY A 127 16.94 -46.34 17.41
N LEU A 128 16.68 -45.51 16.38
CA LEU A 128 15.56 -44.58 16.34
C LEU A 128 14.31 -45.25 15.75
N LYS A 129 13.15 -45.05 16.40
CA LYS A 129 11.88 -45.46 15.81
C LYS A 129 11.54 -44.53 14.65
N TRP A 130 10.89 -45.06 13.63
CA TRP A 130 10.44 -44.26 12.51
C TRP A 130 9.05 -44.65 12.01
N GLU A 131 8.35 -43.69 11.39
CA GLU A 131 7.11 -43.89 10.63
C GLU A 131 7.25 -43.15 9.30
N ARG A 132 6.71 -43.70 8.22
CA ARG A 132 6.61 -43.00 6.94
C ARG A 132 5.19 -42.48 6.72
N ILE A 133 5.08 -41.23 6.28
CA ILE A 133 3.86 -40.62 5.77
C ILE A 133 4.17 -40.16 4.35
N GLY A 134 3.64 -40.85 3.35
CA GLY A 134 3.88 -40.51 1.95
C GLY A 134 2.95 -41.30 1.03
N GLY A 135 2.21 -40.60 0.19
CA GLY A 135 1.32 -41.17 -0.81
C GLY A 135 2.02 -41.41 -2.15
N LEU A 136 1.23 -41.73 -3.18
CA LEU A 136 1.75 -41.86 -4.56
C LEU A 136 2.24 -40.53 -5.13
N ASP A 137 1.66 -39.42 -4.66
CA ASP A 137 1.99 -38.07 -5.05
C ASP A 137 1.76 -37.08 -3.89
N ARG A 138 2.07 -35.80 -4.15
CA ARG A 138 1.90 -34.71 -3.18
C ARG A 138 0.46 -34.52 -2.69
N TYR A 139 -0.51 -34.87 -3.52
CA TYR A 139 -1.93 -34.71 -3.20
C TYR A 139 -2.34 -35.76 -2.17
N GLU A 140 -1.99 -37.02 -2.43
CA GLU A 140 -2.20 -38.12 -1.48
C GLU A 140 -1.43 -37.91 -0.17
N THR A 141 -0.17 -37.48 -0.23
CA THR A 141 0.60 -37.14 0.98
C THR A 141 -0.10 -36.04 1.80
N SER A 142 -0.60 -34.99 1.16
CA SER A 142 -1.34 -33.93 1.85
C SER A 142 -2.64 -34.42 2.49
N ILE A 143 -3.35 -35.35 1.85
CA ILE A 143 -4.55 -36.00 2.40
C ILE A 143 -4.19 -36.85 3.62
N MET A 144 -3.10 -37.61 3.56
CA MET A 144 -2.62 -38.42 4.70
C MET A 144 -2.28 -37.53 5.90
N LEU A 145 -1.65 -36.38 5.67
CA LEU A 145 -1.39 -35.39 6.72
C LEU A 145 -2.69 -34.77 7.25
N ALA A 146 -3.61 -34.40 6.37
CA ALA A 146 -4.90 -33.83 6.73
C ALA A 146 -5.71 -34.78 7.64
N LYS A 147 -5.69 -36.09 7.36
CA LYS A 147 -6.33 -37.14 8.17
C LYS A 147 -5.75 -37.28 9.58
N LYS A 148 -4.56 -36.72 9.86
CA LYS A 148 -3.96 -36.71 11.21
C LYS A 148 -4.44 -35.53 12.07
N LEU A 149 -5.24 -34.62 11.51
CA LEU A 149 -5.73 -33.42 12.17
C LEU A 149 -7.26 -33.46 12.27
N ALA A 150 -7.81 -33.03 13.41
CA ALA A 150 -9.25 -32.90 13.61
C ALA A 150 -9.62 -31.42 13.63
N ASN A 151 -10.29 -30.95 12.57
CA ASN A 151 -10.77 -29.58 12.45
C ASN A 151 -12.03 -29.53 11.57
N ASP A 152 -12.95 -28.63 11.91
CA ASP A 152 -14.17 -28.38 11.10
C ASP A 152 -13.86 -27.59 9.82
N SER A 153 -12.69 -26.93 9.77
CA SER A 153 -12.19 -26.18 8.62
C SER A 153 -11.18 -26.98 7.81
N LEU A 154 -11.10 -26.68 6.52
CA LEU A 154 -10.12 -27.27 5.60
C LEU A 154 -9.56 -26.17 4.69
N ILE A 155 -8.23 -26.14 4.54
CA ILE A 155 -7.58 -25.31 3.54
C ILE A 155 -7.35 -26.15 2.28
N LEU A 156 -7.82 -25.65 1.15
CA LEU A 156 -7.54 -26.20 -0.17
C LEU A 156 -6.68 -25.21 -0.96
N VAL A 157 -5.56 -25.68 -1.48
CA VAL A 157 -4.57 -24.81 -2.15
C VAL A 157 -3.88 -25.54 -3.30
N ASN A 158 -3.46 -24.80 -4.31
CA ASN A 158 -2.68 -25.37 -5.41
C ASN A 158 -1.35 -25.94 -4.87
N GLY A 159 -1.00 -27.15 -5.31
CA GLY A 159 0.24 -27.85 -4.97
C GLY A 159 1.21 -27.99 -6.14
N ASP A 160 0.86 -27.51 -7.34
CA ASP A 160 1.77 -27.47 -8.50
C ASP A 160 2.80 -26.34 -8.35
N ASP A 161 2.40 -25.20 -7.76
CA ASP A 161 3.27 -24.11 -7.32
C ASP A 161 3.12 -23.88 -5.81
N PHE A 162 4.21 -23.45 -5.16
CA PHE A 162 4.32 -23.42 -3.70
C PHE A 162 3.85 -22.14 -2.97
N PRO A 163 3.87 -20.91 -3.53
CA PRO A 163 3.79 -19.69 -2.72
C PRO A 163 2.46 -19.50 -1.98
N ASP A 164 1.35 -19.92 -2.59
CA ASP A 164 0.03 -19.83 -1.97
C ASP A 164 -0.07 -20.79 -0.78
N ALA A 165 0.43 -22.01 -0.94
CA ALA A 165 0.41 -23.02 0.10
C ALA A 165 1.38 -22.68 1.24
N LEU A 166 2.55 -22.11 0.92
CA LEU A 166 3.49 -21.57 1.89
C LEU A 166 2.87 -20.40 2.70
N SER A 167 2.09 -19.53 2.04
CA SER A 167 1.38 -18.44 2.70
C SER A 167 0.35 -18.93 3.71
N ALA A 168 -0.32 -20.04 3.41
CA ALA A 168 -1.31 -20.67 4.28
C ALA A 168 -0.71 -21.40 5.49
N ALA A 169 0.52 -21.88 5.35
CA ALA A 169 1.16 -22.81 6.29
C ALA A 169 1.16 -22.31 7.75
N THR A 170 1.48 -21.04 7.98
CA THR A 170 1.59 -20.48 9.33
C THR A 170 0.21 -20.33 9.99
N TYR A 171 -0.79 -19.86 9.25
CA TYR A 171 -2.18 -19.80 9.72
C TYR A 171 -2.70 -21.21 10.06
N ALA A 172 -2.50 -22.16 9.14
CA ALA A 172 -2.84 -23.57 9.34
C ALA A 172 -2.15 -24.15 10.58
N GLY A 173 -0.86 -23.84 10.77
CA GLY A 173 -0.08 -24.20 11.94
C GLY A 173 -0.68 -23.71 13.25
N ILE A 174 -1.01 -22.42 13.33
CA ILE A 174 -1.54 -21.79 14.56
C ILE A 174 -2.95 -22.31 14.87
N GLN A 175 -3.82 -22.41 13.86
CA GLN A 175 -5.22 -22.81 14.03
C GLN A 175 -5.44 -24.32 13.92
N GLN A 176 -4.39 -25.10 13.67
CA GLN A 176 -4.45 -26.54 13.47
C GLN A 176 -5.45 -26.93 12.35
N VAL A 177 -5.48 -26.13 11.28
CA VAL A 177 -6.35 -26.37 10.11
C VAL A 177 -5.57 -27.24 9.11
N PRO A 178 -6.12 -28.38 8.66
CA PRO A 178 -5.48 -29.21 7.66
C PRO A 178 -5.33 -28.46 6.32
N ILE A 179 -4.20 -28.70 5.64
CA ILE A 179 -3.95 -28.25 4.27
C ILE A 179 -4.05 -29.46 3.35
N VAL A 180 -4.89 -29.37 2.32
CA VAL A 180 -4.95 -30.31 1.21
C VAL A 180 -4.49 -29.61 -0.05
N LEU A 181 -3.54 -30.24 -0.72
CA LEU A 181 -3.03 -29.78 -2.00
C LEU A 181 -3.96 -30.25 -3.12
N THR A 182 -4.08 -29.44 -4.17
CA THR A 182 -4.79 -29.78 -5.41
C THR A 182 -4.07 -29.21 -6.63
N SER A 183 -4.56 -29.50 -7.82
CA SER A 183 -4.10 -28.90 -9.07
C SER A 183 -5.23 -28.06 -9.69
N THR A 184 -4.96 -27.41 -10.82
CA THR A 184 -5.99 -26.74 -11.63
C THR A 184 -7.04 -27.73 -12.13
N THR A 185 -6.63 -28.98 -12.40
CA THR A 185 -7.52 -30.13 -12.60
C THR A 185 -7.46 -31.00 -11.35
N PHE A 186 -8.56 -31.06 -10.60
CA PHE A 186 -8.53 -31.69 -9.28
C PHE A 186 -8.27 -33.20 -9.41
N PRO A 187 -7.25 -33.75 -8.72
CA PRO A 187 -7.05 -35.19 -8.65
C PRO A 187 -8.28 -35.89 -8.05
N ASN A 188 -8.58 -37.10 -8.54
CA ASN A 188 -9.72 -37.88 -8.03
C ASN A 188 -9.59 -38.15 -6.53
N SER A 189 -8.39 -38.43 -6.03
CA SER A 189 -8.10 -38.63 -4.61
C SER A 189 -8.50 -37.42 -3.75
N VAL A 190 -8.28 -36.20 -4.24
CA VAL A 190 -8.69 -34.96 -3.57
C VAL A 190 -10.21 -34.83 -3.58
N ILE A 191 -10.87 -35.07 -4.71
CA ILE A 191 -12.34 -35.01 -4.82
C ILE A 191 -12.99 -36.02 -3.87
N GLU A 192 -12.49 -37.25 -3.82
CA GLU A 192 -12.97 -38.30 -2.92
C GLU A 192 -12.79 -37.90 -1.46
N TYR A 193 -11.61 -37.40 -1.10
CA TYR A 193 -11.34 -36.93 0.26
C TYR A 193 -12.27 -35.78 0.69
N LEU A 194 -12.55 -34.82 -0.20
CA LEU A 194 -13.47 -33.72 0.08
C LEU A 194 -14.91 -34.23 0.32
N LYS A 195 -15.35 -35.27 -0.41
CA LYS A 195 -16.66 -35.91 -0.18
C LYS A 195 -16.72 -36.65 1.15
N GLU A 196 -15.63 -37.32 1.54
CA GLU A 196 -15.55 -38.05 2.82
C GLU A 196 -15.55 -37.10 4.03
N THR A 197 -14.80 -36.00 3.94
CA THR A 197 -14.51 -35.14 5.09
C THR A 197 -15.66 -34.20 5.44
N VAL A 198 -16.45 -33.76 4.44
CA VAL A 198 -17.54 -32.78 4.57
C VAL A 198 -17.18 -31.63 5.53
N ALA A 199 -16.03 -30.97 5.29
CA ALA A 199 -15.60 -29.84 6.10
C ALA A 199 -16.68 -28.76 6.13
N LYS A 200 -16.97 -28.20 7.30
CA LYS A 200 -17.98 -27.14 7.47
C LYS A 200 -17.51 -25.83 6.84
N HIS A 201 -16.21 -25.58 6.93
CA HIS A 201 -15.59 -24.33 6.49
C HIS A 201 -14.47 -24.62 5.48
N LEU A 202 -14.75 -24.46 4.18
CA LEU A 202 -13.75 -24.63 3.13
C LEU A 202 -13.10 -23.29 2.80
N ILE A 203 -11.81 -23.19 3.09
CA ILE A 203 -10.97 -22.02 2.80
C ILE A 203 -10.11 -22.34 1.58
N VAL A 204 -10.25 -21.56 0.52
CA VAL A 204 -9.40 -21.67 -0.67
C VAL A 204 -8.32 -20.61 -0.63
N ILE A 205 -7.06 -21.01 -0.80
CA ILE A 205 -5.93 -20.08 -0.92
C ILE A 205 -5.47 -20.09 -2.38
N GLY A 206 -5.34 -18.90 -2.95
CA GLY A 206 -5.05 -18.70 -4.38
C GLY A 206 -6.26 -18.20 -5.19
N GLY A 207 -5.96 -17.58 -6.33
CA GLY A 207 -6.97 -17.07 -7.28
C GLY A 207 -7.64 -18.17 -8.11
N GLU A 208 -8.61 -17.77 -8.94
CA GLU A 208 -9.36 -18.70 -9.82
C GLU A 208 -8.47 -19.44 -10.82
N VAL A 209 -7.34 -18.85 -11.22
CA VAL A 209 -6.42 -19.46 -12.19
C VAL A 209 -5.72 -20.70 -11.62
N VAL A 210 -5.42 -20.71 -10.31
CA VAL A 210 -4.63 -21.76 -9.66
C VAL A 210 -5.50 -22.77 -8.92
N VAL A 211 -6.67 -22.35 -8.42
CA VAL A 211 -7.69 -23.23 -7.84
C VAL A 211 -9.06 -22.84 -8.41
N PRO A 212 -9.47 -23.40 -9.56
CA PRO A 212 -10.70 -22.98 -10.22
C PRO A 212 -11.95 -23.39 -9.42
N SER A 213 -12.83 -22.43 -9.13
CA SER A 213 -14.07 -22.66 -8.39
C SER A 213 -14.98 -23.68 -9.10
N GLU A 214 -14.93 -23.77 -10.42
CA GLU A 214 -15.70 -24.76 -11.20
C GLU A 214 -15.42 -26.21 -10.77
N GLN A 215 -14.17 -26.52 -10.41
CA GLN A 215 -13.79 -27.88 -9.97
C GLN A 215 -14.45 -28.27 -8.64
N LEU A 216 -14.82 -27.28 -7.82
CA LEU A 216 -15.52 -27.45 -6.55
C LEU A 216 -17.05 -27.45 -6.75
N THR A 217 -17.56 -26.48 -7.50
CA THR A 217 -19.01 -26.33 -7.69
C THR A 217 -19.63 -27.48 -8.47
N LYS A 218 -18.90 -28.08 -9.43
CA LYS A 218 -19.34 -29.30 -10.14
C LYS A 218 -19.56 -30.52 -9.23
N HIS A 219 -19.02 -30.47 -8.01
CA HIS A 219 -19.17 -31.49 -6.97
C HIS A 219 -19.92 -30.97 -5.73
N ASN A 220 -20.61 -29.84 -5.85
CA ASN A 220 -21.43 -29.22 -4.80
C ASN A 220 -20.66 -28.81 -3.55
N PHE A 221 -19.35 -28.55 -3.66
CA PHE A 221 -18.58 -27.98 -2.55
C PHE A 221 -18.75 -26.46 -2.52
N MET A 222 -19.07 -25.93 -1.34
CA MET A 222 -19.25 -24.50 -1.10
C MET A 222 -17.94 -23.89 -0.58
N ILE A 223 -17.46 -22.84 -1.24
CA ILE A 223 -16.29 -22.07 -0.79
C ILE A 223 -16.79 -21.01 0.18
N GLU A 224 -16.30 -21.05 1.41
CA GLU A 224 -16.65 -20.03 2.41
C GLU A 224 -15.75 -18.81 2.31
N THR A 225 -14.45 -19.05 2.16
CA THR A 225 -13.45 -17.99 2.07
C THR A 225 -12.50 -18.30 0.93
N ARG A 226 -12.22 -17.31 0.08
CA ARG A 226 -11.14 -17.38 -0.91
C ARG A 226 -10.15 -16.24 -0.66
N LEU A 227 -8.88 -16.58 -0.46
CA LEU A 227 -7.79 -15.63 -0.28
C LEU A 227 -6.81 -15.76 -1.45
N GLY A 228 -7.04 -14.99 -2.51
CA GLY A 228 -6.18 -14.94 -3.70
C GLY A 228 -5.76 -13.51 -4.03
N GLY A 229 -4.47 -13.34 -4.34
CA GLY A 229 -3.86 -12.08 -4.71
C GLY A 229 -3.66 -11.87 -6.21
N LEU A 230 -3.22 -10.67 -6.57
CA LEU A 230 -2.69 -10.39 -7.92
C LEU A 230 -1.41 -11.19 -8.21
N ASP A 231 -0.62 -11.43 -7.18
CA ASP A 231 0.59 -12.24 -7.18
C ASP A 231 0.73 -12.96 -5.83
N ARG A 232 1.83 -13.73 -5.69
CA ARG A 232 2.15 -14.48 -4.47
C ARG A 232 2.30 -13.62 -3.21
N TYR A 233 2.73 -12.37 -3.36
CA TYR A 233 2.96 -11.44 -2.26
C TYR A 233 1.65 -10.81 -1.79
N ASP A 234 0.76 -10.47 -2.73
CA ASP A 234 -0.61 -10.05 -2.42
C ASP A 234 -1.44 -11.20 -1.82
N THR A 235 -1.30 -12.45 -2.30
CA THR A 235 -1.92 -13.61 -1.65
C THR A 235 -1.41 -13.73 -0.21
N ASN A 236 -0.09 -13.67 -0.01
CA ASN A 236 0.51 -13.73 1.32
C ASN A 236 -0.03 -12.62 2.24
N ALA A 237 -0.03 -11.37 1.78
CA ALA A 237 -0.54 -10.24 2.56
C ALA A 237 -2.02 -10.41 2.96
N LYS A 238 -2.87 -10.92 2.05
CA LYS A 238 -4.27 -11.23 2.34
C LYS A 238 -4.43 -12.34 3.38
N VAL A 239 -3.62 -13.39 3.32
CA VAL A 239 -3.60 -14.45 4.34
C VAL A 239 -3.16 -13.90 5.69
N ILE A 240 -2.10 -13.09 5.73
CA ILE A 240 -1.62 -12.51 6.98
C ILE A 240 -2.65 -11.53 7.59
N SER A 241 -3.33 -10.74 6.76
CA SER A 241 -4.40 -9.85 7.20
C SER A 241 -5.61 -10.63 7.74
N PHE A 242 -6.00 -11.72 7.06
CA PHE A 242 -7.07 -12.62 7.51
C PHE A 242 -6.76 -13.25 8.89
N MET A 243 -5.49 -13.62 9.12
CA MET A 243 -5.08 -14.27 10.37
C MET A 243 -4.64 -13.29 11.48
N LYS A 244 -4.86 -11.97 11.33
CA LYS A 244 -4.35 -10.94 12.26
C LYS A 244 -4.73 -11.15 13.72
N ASP A 245 -5.89 -11.74 13.98
CA ASP A 245 -6.41 -11.99 15.33
C ASP A 245 -5.92 -13.34 15.90
N THR A 246 -5.13 -14.10 15.14
CA THR A 246 -4.66 -15.45 15.52
C THR A 246 -3.23 -15.46 16.05
N TYR A 247 -2.38 -14.56 15.57
CA TYR A 247 -1.00 -14.44 16.03
C TYR A 247 -0.90 -13.45 17.21
N GLN A 248 -0.02 -13.74 18.16
CA GLN A 248 0.12 -12.98 19.42
C GLN A 248 1.50 -12.34 19.57
N SER A 249 2.47 -12.81 18.78
CA SER A 249 3.83 -12.28 18.80
C SER A 249 3.91 -10.93 18.09
N THR A 250 4.86 -10.11 18.55
CA THR A 250 5.37 -8.94 17.83
C THR A 250 6.49 -9.30 16.85
N ASP A 251 6.98 -10.55 16.90
CA ASP A 251 7.97 -11.05 15.96
C ASP A 251 7.33 -11.34 14.60
N LEU A 252 8.14 -11.23 13.55
CA LEU A 252 7.77 -11.52 12.17
C LEU A 252 8.77 -12.52 11.58
N PHE A 253 8.30 -13.39 10.69
CA PHE A 253 9.18 -14.24 9.90
C PHE A 253 9.15 -13.78 8.45
N MET A 254 10.30 -13.75 7.79
CA MET A 254 10.43 -13.35 6.39
C MET A 254 11.09 -14.45 5.59
N ALA A 255 10.40 -14.91 4.53
CA ALA A 255 10.86 -15.92 3.60
C ALA A 255 10.85 -15.39 2.17
N SER A 256 11.64 -16.02 1.29
CA SER A 256 11.62 -15.71 -0.14
C SER A 256 10.32 -16.19 -0.77
N GLY A 257 9.68 -15.33 -1.54
CA GLY A 257 8.56 -15.73 -2.39
C GLY A 257 9.01 -16.48 -3.65
N ILE A 258 10.30 -16.45 -4.01
CA ILE A 258 10.82 -17.05 -5.26
C ILE A 258 11.46 -18.42 -5.01
N THR A 259 12.08 -18.59 -3.85
CA THR A 259 12.83 -19.81 -3.49
C THR A 259 12.25 -20.42 -2.21
N PHE A 260 11.58 -21.54 -2.40
CA PHE A 260 10.78 -22.23 -1.39
C PHE A 260 11.53 -22.92 -0.22
N PRO A 261 12.65 -23.65 -0.42
CA PRO A 261 13.04 -24.70 0.53
C PRO A 261 13.50 -24.19 1.90
N ASP A 262 14.01 -22.95 1.97
CA ASP A 262 14.45 -22.33 3.23
C ASP A 262 13.28 -21.93 4.14
N ALA A 263 12.06 -21.87 3.61
CA ALA A 263 10.89 -21.35 4.30
C ALA A 263 10.11 -22.41 5.08
N VAL A 264 10.14 -23.69 4.65
CA VAL A 264 9.27 -24.75 5.21
C VAL A 264 9.58 -25.07 6.66
N ALA A 265 10.85 -25.22 7.03
CA ALA A 265 11.21 -25.39 8.43
C ALA A 265 10.79 -24.14 9.25
N GLY A 266 10.86 -22.97 8.61
CA GLY A 266 10.52 -21.68 9.20
C GLY A 266 9.03 -21.47 9.44
N THR A 267 8.11 -22.06 8.65
CA THR A 267 6.66 -21.98 8.90
C THR A 267 6.27 -22.64 10.22
N VAL A 268 6.91 -23.77 10.55
CA VAL A 268 6.70 -24.46 11.84
C VAL A 268 7.19 -23.60 13.00
N LEU A 269 8.36 -22.98 12.85
CA LEU A 269 8.90 -22.07 13.86
C LEU A 269 8.02 -20.82 14.03
N ALA A 270 7.58 -20.21 12.94
CA ALA A 270 6.68 -19.06 12.94
C ALA A 270 5.36 -19.38 13.64
N ALA A 271 4.74 -20.51 13.30
CA ALA A 271 3.52 -20.98 13.93
C ALA A 271 3.72 -21.31 15.41
N LYS A 272 4.85 -21.94 15.79
CA LYS A 272 5.23 -22.18 17.19
C LYS A 272 5.37 -20.87 17.98
N PHE A 273 5.90 -19.83 17.36
CA PHE A 273 6.03 -18.50 17.94
C PHE A 273 4.71 -17.73 17.91
N LYS A 274 3.66 -18.27 17.25
CA LYS A 274 2.42 -17.57 16.95
C LYS A 274 2.71 -16.20 16.33
N ALA A 275 3.57 -16.20 15.32
CA ALA A 275 4.03 -15.06 14.54
C ALA A 275 3.66 -15.28 13.07
N PRO A 276 3.35 -14.23 12.29
CA PRO A 276 3.09 -14.37 10.87
C PRO A 276 4.39 -14.60 10.07
N LEU A 277 4.27 -15.26 8.91
CA LEU A 277 5.36 -15.44 7.95
C LEU A 277 5.02 -14.71 6.63
N LEU A 278 5.86 -13.73 6.30
CA LEU A 278 5.73 -12.88 5.14
C LEU A 278 6.65 -13.34 4.00
N LEU A 279 6.16 -13.23 2.77
CA LEU A 279 6.97 -13.50 1.57
C LEU A 279 7.57 -12.20 1.01
N THR A 280 8.82 -12.25 0.56
CA THR A 280 9.51 -11.08 -0.02
C THR A 280 10.25 -11.43 -1.30
N GLU A 281 10.61 -10.42 -2.08
CA GLU A 281 11.51 -10.55 -3.23
C GLU A 281 12.97 -10.64 -2.79
N HIS A 282 13.83 -11.10 -3.69
CA HIS A 282 15.26 -11.23 -3.43
C HIS A 282 15.91 -9.89 -3.06
N MET A 283 15.57 -8.81 -3.78
CA MET A 283 16.22 -7.50 -3.67
C MET A 283 15.38 -6.42 -2.98
N ASP A 284 14.09 -6.67 -2.73
CA ASP A 284 13.17 -5.67 -2.22
C ASP A 284 11.98 -6.29 -1.47
N ILE A 285 11.13 -5.45 -0.89
CA ILE A 285 9.89 -5.82 -0.19
C ILE A 285 8.69 -5.34 -1.03
N PRO A 286 7.84 -6.24 -1.53
CA PRO A 286 6.64 -5.87 -2.28
C PRO A 286 5.69 -4.97 -1.47
N PRO A 287 4.95 -4.04 -2.11
CA PRO A 287 4.17 -3.04 -1.38
C PRO A 287 3.09 -3.59 -0.44
N SER A 288 2.43 -4.68 -0.84
CA SER A 288 1.44 -5.36 -0.01
C SER A 288 2.05 -5.92 1.27
N VAL A 289 3.25 -6.50 1.17
CA VAL A 289 4.01 -7.07 2.30
C VAL A 289 4.55 -5.97 3.21
N TYR A 290 5.11 -4.92 2.61
CA TYR A 290 5.61 -3.75 3.33
C TYR A 290 4.51 -3.09 4.18
N THR A 291 3.28 -3.06 3.67
CA THR A 291 2.10 -2.56 4.40
C THR A 291 1.81 -3.41 5.64
N ILE A 292 1.82 -4.73 5.53
CA ILE A 292 1.61 -5.63 6.68
C ILE A 292 2.71 -5.45 7.72
N MET A 293 3.97 -5.30 7.29
CA MET A 293 5.08 -5.04 8.21
C MET A 293 4.87 -3.75 9.00
N ARG A 294 4.35 -2.70 8.37
CA ARG A 294 4.03 -1.42 9.03
C ARG A 294 2.89 -1.54 10.03
N GLU A 295 1.80 -2.21 9.65
CA GLU A 295 0.65 -2.46 10.52
C GLU A 295 1.04 -3.25 11.77
N HIS A 296 1.83 -4.31 11.59
CA HIS A 296 2.29 -5.16 12.69
C HIS A 296 3.16 -4.40 13.69
N MET A 297 3.97 -3.46 13.19
CA MET A 297 4.85 -2.65 14.01
C MET A 297 4.14 -1.61 14.87
N LYS A 298 2.86 -1.34 14.56
CA LYS A 298 2.08 -0.23 15.12
C LYS A 298 2.78 1.12 14.96
N ILE A 299 3.62 1.25 13.92
CA ILE A 299 4.23 2.52 13.55
C ILE A 299 3.13 3.38 12.91
N GLU A 300 2.73 4.44 13.62
CA GLU A 300 1.93 5.51 13.02
C GLU A 300 2.75 6.19 11.90
N PRO A 301 2.14 6.66 10.81
CA PRO A 301 2.75 7.68 9.96
C PRO A 301 3.16 8.85 10.88
N PRO A 302 4.35 9.45 10.72
CA PRO A 302 4.78 10.52 11.62
C PRO A 302 3.70 11.61 11.69
N ALA A 303 3.37 12.03 12.91
CA ALA A 303 2.70 13.32 13.09
C ALA A 303 3.61 14.39 12.46
N LYS A 304 3.02 15.44 11.88
CA LYS A 304 3.81 16.62 11.53
C LYS A 304 4.55 17.05 12.80
N ASP A 305 5.88 17.07 12.72
CA ASP A 305 6.78 17.30 13.85
C ASP A 305 6.28 18.44 14.77
N PRO A 306 6.07 18.21 16.08
CA PRO A 306 5.83 19.27 17.03
C PRO A 306 7.18 19.80 17.52
N ASN A 307 7.84 20.65 16.74
CA ASN A 307 8.92 21.47 17.29
C ASN A 307 8.30 22.69 18.01
N PRO A 308 8.52 22.89 19.33
CA PRO A 308 7.90 23.99 20.08
C PRO A 308 8.54 25.36 19.85
N ASP A 309 9.65 25.44 19.13
CA ASP A 309 10.40 26.68 18.92
C ASP A 309 10.49 27.04 17.43
N SER A 310 9.39 27.56 16.90
CA SER A 310 9.45 28.57 15.84
C SER A 310 8.27 29.52 16.02
N ASP A 311 8.59 30.80 16.21
CA ASP A 311 7.68 31.87 16.53
C ASP A 311 6.35 31.87 15.76
N SER A 312 5.28 31.89 16.57
CA SER A 312 3.99 32.55 16.38
C SER A 312 3.74 33.28 15.06
N ASN A 313 3.27 32.55 14.05
CA ASN A 313 2.12 32.94 13.22
C ASN A 313 1.80 31.83 12.20
N THR A 314 1.20 30.76 12.69
CA THR A 314 0.32 29.94 11.86
C THR A 314 -0.99 29.88 12.61
N ASP A 315 -2.09 30.24 11.92
CA ASP A 315 -3.44 30.15 12.44
C ASP A 315 -3.58 28.83 13.18
N SER A 316 -3.70 28.94 14.51
CA SER A 316 -4.21 27.87 15.34
C SER A 316 -5.46 27.33 14.65
N LYS A 317 -5.52 26.02 14.41
CA LYS A 317 -6.79 25.33 14.16
C LYS A 317 -7.64 25.37 15.44
N GLU A 318 -8.01 26.57 15.85
CA GLU A 318 -9.06 26.85 16.82
C GLU A 318 -10.35 27.02 16.02
N GLY A 319 -11.38 26.22 16.35
CA GLY A 319 -12.70 26.35 15.74
C GLY A 319 -13.16 25.12 14.98
N LEU A 320 -13.44 24.01 15.67
CA LEU A 320 -13.78 22.77 14.98
C LEU A 320 -14.82 21.90 15.73
N LEU A 321 -15.25 22.30 16.94
CA LEU A 321 -16.45 21.74 17.56
C LEU A 321 -17.67 22.66 17.34
N LYS A 322 -18.80 22.10 16.91
CA LYS A 322 -20.09 22.82 16.86
C LYS A 322 -20.91 22.47 18.09
N GLY A 323 -21.47 23.49 18.72
CA GLY A 323 -22.29 23.37 19.92
C GLY A 323 -23.67 24.01 19.71
N LYS A 324 -24.73 23.30 20.10
CA LYS A 324 -26.09 23.85 20.11
C LYS A 324 -26.39 24.43 21.50
N ILE A 325 -26.87 25.68 21.55
CA ILE A 325 -27.25 26.35 22.81
C ILE A 325 -28.50 25.69 23.40
N THR A 326 -28.44 25.32 24.68
CA THR A 326 -29.54 24.67 25.42
C THR A 326 -30.06 25.51 26.58
N ALA A 327 -29.51 26.72 26.81
CA ALA A 327 -30.04 27.64 27.81
C ALA A 327 -31.44 28.10 27.42
N SER A 328 -32.41 27.98 28.33
CA SER A 328 -33.79 28.38 28.06
C SER A 328 -33.89 29.88 27.79
N GLY A 329 -34.41 30.25 26.61
CA GLY A 329 -34.50 31.63 26.15
C GLY A 329 -33.23 32.14 25.49
N VAL A 330 -32.22 32.58 26.26
CA VAL A 330 -30.96 33.13 25.74
C VAL A 330 -29.75 32.78 26.61
N LEU A 331 -28.57 32.65 25.99
CA LEU A 331 -27.27 32.51 26.63
C LEU A 331 -26.42 33.77 26.43
N ASN A 332 -25.86 34.31 27.50
CA ASN A 332 -25.00 35.49 27.42
C ASN A 332 -23.62 35.16 26.84
N LEU A 333 -23.25 35.85 25.75
CA LEU A 333 -21.87 35.93 25.26
C LEU A 333 -21.15 37.03 26.03
N ARG A 334 -20.04 36.70 26.70
CA ARG A 334 -19.33 37.61 27.61
C ARG A 334 -17.90 37.93 27.15
N GLU A 335 -17.40 39.10 27.51
CA GLU A 335 -16.06 39.56 27.13
C GLU A 335 -14.94 38.73 27.76
N THR A 336 -15.15 38.26 28.99
CA THR A 336 -14.25 37.37 29.72
C THR A 336 -14.99 36.09 30.16
N PRO A 337 -14.29 34.96 30.40
CA PRO A 337 -14.88 33.70 30.84
C PRO A 337 -15.32 33.75 32.32
N SER A 338 -16.24 34.67 32.63
CA SER A 338 -16.73 34.95 33.97
C SER A 338 -18.20 35.34 33.93
N SER A 339 -18.98 34.90 34.94
CA SER A 339 -20.40 35.25 35.07
C SER A 339 -20.65 36.74 35.32
N THR A 340 -19.64 37.49 35.75
CA THR A 340 -19.69 38.96 35.94
C THR A 340 -19.08 39.74 34.78
N GLY A 341 -18.49 39.05 33.79
CA GLY A 341 -17.92 39.67 32.61
C GLY A 341 -18.97 40.44 31.81
N LYS A 342 -18.56 41.55 31.20
CA LYS A 342 -19.44 42.41 30.39
C LYS A 342 -20.14 41.58 29.32
N ILE A 343 -21.47 41.73 29.23
CA ILE A 343 -22.27 41.04 28.23
C ILE A 343 -22.07 41.72 26.87
N LEU A 344 -21.61 40.95 25.90
CA LEU A 344 -21.37 41.37 24.54
C LEU A 344 -22.60 41.13 23.66
N ALA A 345 -23.26 39.99 23.83
CA ALA A 345 -24.49 39.62 23.12
C ALA A 345 -25.32 38.58 23.90
N MET A 346 -26.53 38.32 23.44
CA MET A 346 -27.39 37.24 23.91
C MET A 346 -27.67 36.30 22.74
N ILE A 347 -27.38 35.01 22.90
CA ILE A 347 -27.49 33.97 21.88
C ILE A 347 -28.77 33.16 22.16
N PRO A 348 -29.75 33.11 21.25
CA PRO A 348 -30.99 32.37 21.47
C PRO A 348 -30.80 30.87 21.68
N GLU A 349 -31.70 30.26 22.45
CA GLU A 349 -31.81 28.81 22.57
C GLU A 349 -31.90 28.13 21.21
N GLY A 350 -31.24 26.98 21.07
CA GLY A 350 -31.23 26.19 19.84
C GLY A 350 -30.28 26.69 18.75
N THR A 351 -29.65 27.85 18.93
CA THR A 351 -28.63 28.36 18.01
C THR A 351 -27.42 27.41 17.99
N THR A 352 -26.94 27.05 16.82
CA THR A 352 -25.66 26.33 16.66
C THR A 352 -24.55 27.34 16.49
N VAL A 353 -23.50 27.21 17.31
CA VAL A 353 -22.32 28.07 17.27
C VAL A 353 -21.05 27.22 17.13
N GLU A 354 -20.03 27.81 16.52
CA GLU A 354 -18.70 27.22 16.45
C GLU A 354 -17.94 27.53 17.74
N LEU A 355 -17.37 26.49 18.35
CA LEU A 355 -16.61 26.56 19.58
C LEU A 355 -15.13 26.53 19.20
N THR A 356 -14.43 27.61 19.51
CA THR A 356 -13.04 27.81 19.08
C THR A 356 -12.04 27.43 20.15
N GLU A 357 -12.43 27.56 21.42
CA GLU A 357 -11.58 27.33 22.58
C GLU A 357 -12.43 26.86 23.76
N LYS A 358 -11.86 26.04 24.66
CA LYS A 358 -12.48 25.68 25.94
C LYS A 358 -11.54 26.03 27.09
N GLN A 359 -12.01 26.83 28.03
CA GLN A 359 -11.33 27.13 29.28
C GLN A 359 -12.28 26.81 30.44
N ASP A 360 -11.94 25.78 31.21
CA ASP A 360 -12.77 25.25 32.31
C ASP A 360 -14.26 25.04 31.90
N LYS A 361 -15.16 25.83 32.48
CA LYS A 361 -16.61 25.79 32.24
C LYS A 361 -17.07 26.79 31.16
N TRP A 362 -16.17 27.24 30.30
CA TRP A 362 -16.46 28.24 29.28
C TRP A 362 -15.97 27.79 27.90
N TYR A 363 -16.82 27.96 26.90
CA TYR A 363 -16.44 27.90 25.50
C TYR A 363 -16.31 29.30 24.93
N LYS A 364 -15.29 29.50 24.09
CA LYS A 364 -15.17 30.71 23.29
C LYS A 364 -15.88 30.50 21.96
N THR A 365 -16.63 31.51 21.55
CA THR A 365 -17.39 31.49 20.31
C THR A 365 -17.54 32.89 19.73
N THR A 366 -17.93 32.94 18.47
CA THR A 366 -18.28 34.19 17.79
C THR A 366 -19.75 34.16 17.41
N TYR A 367 -20.50 35.19 17.83
CA TYR A 367 -21.91 35.35 17.48
C TYR A 367 -22.18 36.81 17.12
N GLN A 368 -22.80 37.03 15.96
CA GLN A 368 -23.07 38.37 15.41
C GLN A 368 -21.82 39.27 15.38
N SER A 369 -20.70 38.71 14.91
CA SER A 369 -19.39 39.39 14.82
C SER A 369 -18.79 39.85 16.16
N LYS A 370 -19.34 39.38 17.29
CA LYS A 370 -18.75 39.55 18.61
C LYS A 370 -18.17 38.23 19.04
N THR A 371 -16.89 38.24 19.42
CA THR A 371 -16.19 37.08 19.96
C THR A 371 -16.17 37.19 21.48
N GLY A 372 -16.51 36.12 22.18
CA GLY A 372 -16.57 36.09 23.62
C GLY A 372 -16.79 34.68 24.15
N TRP A 373 -17.13 34.59 25.43
CA TRP A 373 -17.23 33.36 26.19
C TRP A 373 -18.68 33.06 26.56
N ILE A 374 -19.08 31.81 26.39
CA ILE A 374 -20.38 31.26 26.80
C ILE A 374 -20.16 30.10 27.78
N ALA A 375 -21.08 29.91 28.72
CA ALA A 375 -20.96 28.86 29.72
C ALA A 375 -21.20 27.47 29.09
N ALA A 376 -20.25 26.55 29.29
CA ALA A 376 -20.22 25.22 28.68
C ALA A 376 -21.39 24.32 29.11
N ASP A 377 -21.89 24.50 30.33
CA ASP A 377 -23.03 23.75 30.88
C ASP A 377 -24.33 23.94 30.06
N TYR A 378 -24.38 24.96 29.19
CA TYR A 378 -25.53 25.28 28.33
C TYR A 378 -25.25 25.04 26.83
N VAL A 379 -24.28 24.19 26.51
CA VAL A 379 -23.87 23.89 25.14
C VAL A 379 -23.78 22.38 24.94
N SER A 380 -24.57 21.84 24.00
CA SER A 380 -24.48 20.43 23.59
C SER A 380 -23.59 20.30 22.35
N ILE A 381 -22.46 19.59 22.45
CA ILE A 381 -21.56 19.36 21.31
C ILE A 381 -22.21 18.37 20.33
N THR A 382 -22.21 18.71 19.04
CA THR A 382 -22.84 17.90 17.97
C THR A 382 -21.85 17.42 16.90
N SER A 383 -20.54 17.61 17.10
CA SER A 383 -19.52 17.25 16.12
C SER A 383 -19.24 15.74 16.08
N THR A 384 -19.07 15.21 14.87
CA THR A 384 -18.50 13.89 14.61
C THR A 384 -17.24 14.02 13.75
N GLY A 385 -16.36 13.04 13.80
CA GLY A 385 -15.14 12.98 13.00
C GLY A 385 -14.94 11.60 12.38
N ILE A 386 -14.23 11.54 11.26
CA ILE A 386 -13.86 10.31 10.55
C ILE A 386 -12.36 10.08 10.72
N VAL A 387 -11.99 8.90 11.20
CA VAL A 387 -10.59 8.50 11.33
C VAL A 387 -9.96 8.33 9.94
N ASN A 388 -8.85 9.01 9.65
CA ASN A 388 -8.22 8.98 8.32
C ASN A 388 -6.84 8.29 8.31
N ALA A 389 -6.36 7.81 9.46
CA ALA A 389 -5.07 7.12 9.60
C ALA A 389 -5.06 5.77 8.86
N THR A 390 -4.14 5.58 7.91
CA THR A 390 -4.04 4.39 7.02
C THR A 390 -3.85 3.05 7.76
N GLY A 391 -3.48 3.06 9.05
CA GLY A 391 -3.42 1.88 9.93
C GLY A 391 -4.36 1.92 11.16
N GLY A 392 -5.35 2.81 11.15
CA GLY A 392 -6.21 3.11 12.31
C GLY A 392 -5.56 4.06 13.33
N LEU A 393 -6.36 4.61 14.24
CA LEU A 393 -6.00 5.68 15.17
C LEU A 393 -6.14 5.26 16.63
N ASN A 394 -5.08 5.43 17.41
CA ASN A 394 -5.07 5.03 18.82
C ASN A 394 -5.96 5.92 19.71
N LEU A 395 -6.84 5.30 20.49
CA LEU A 395 -7.60 5.93 21.58
C LEU A 395 -6.79 5.82 22.89
N ARG A 396 -6.48 6.95 23.53
CA ARG A 396 -5.57 7.02 24.69
C ARG A 396 -6.26 7.50 25.96
N GLU A 397 -5.74 7.14 27.12
CA GLU A 397 -6.29 7.54 28.42
C GLU A 397 -6.15 9.05 28.69
N THR A 398 -5.05 9.65 28.23
CA THR A 398 -4.73 11.09 28.34
C THR A 398 -4.47 11.70 26.96
N PRO A 399 -4.69 13.02 26.75
CA PRO A 399 -4.45 13.71 25.48
C PRO A 399 -2.95 13.99 25.27
N SER A 400 -2.19 12.91 25.12
CA SER A 400 -0.73 12.93 24.98
C SER A 400 -0.29 11.80 24.05
N PRO A 401 0.72 12.04 23.18
CA PRO A 401 1.27 10.98 22.33
C PRO A 401 1.92 9.85 23.14
N THR A 402 2.30 10.09 24.40
CA THR A 402 2.82 9.07 25.33
C THR A 402 1.76 8.48 26.26
N GLY A 403 0.50 8.94 26.16
CA GLY A 403 -0.60 8.42 26.98
C GLY A 403 -0.86 6.93 26.73
N LYS A 404 -1.23 6.18 27.77
CA LYS A 404 -1.56 4.76 27.68
C LYS A 404 -2.63 4.51 26.62
N VAL A 405 -2.35 3.60 25.68
CA VAL A 405 -3.31 3.22 24.62
C VAL A 405 -4.38 2.31 25.20
N LEU A 406 -5.64 2.67 24.96
CA LEU A 406 -6.81 1.91 25.37
C LEU A 406 -7.29 0.93 24.28
N LEU A 407 -7.22 1.34 23.01
CA LEU A 407 -7.50 0.54 21.79
C LEU A 407 -7.08 1.33 20.53
N ASN A 408 -7.23 0.73 19.34
CA ASN A 408 -7.05 1.38 18.04
C ASN A 408 -8.39 1.42 17.28
N ILE A 409 -8.70 2.57 16.66
CA ILE A 409 -9.94 2.83 15.94
C ILE A 409 -9.65 2.72 14.42
N PRO A 410 -10.31 1.83 13.66
CA PRO A 410 -10.01 1.61 12.25
C PRO A 410 -10.14 2.88 11.38
N LYS A 411 -9.40 2.93 10.27
CA LYS A 411 -9.59 3.94 9.23
C LYS A 411 -11.04 3.99 8.74
N ASP A 412 -11.50 5.17 8.38
CA ASP A 412 -12.84 5.53 7.92
C ASP A 412 -13.95 5.32 8.97
N THR A 413 -13.58 4.99 10.22
CA THR A 413 -14.53 4.91 11.34
C THR A 413 -15.01 6.30 11.72
N THR A 414 -16.33 6.48 11.80
CA THR A 414 -16.94 7.70 12.32
C THR A 414 -17.04 7.64 13.86
N ILE A 415 -16.56 8.69 14.53
CA ILE A 415 -16.53 8.83 15.99
C ILE A 415 -17.22 10.13 16.43
N ALA A 416 -17.96 10.09 17.54
CA ALA A 416 -18.52 11.29 18.16
C ALA A 416 -17.44 12.05 18.92
N LEU A 417 -17.37 13.38 18.76
CA LEU A 417 -16.40 14.20 19.47
C LEU A 417 -17.10 14.93 20.60
N THR A 418 -16.60 14.70 21.81
CA THR A 418 -17.26 15.10 23.06
C THR A 418 -16.49 16.15 23.83
N ASP A 419 -15.20 16.33 23.51
CA ASP A 419 -14.37 17.40 24.05
C ASP A 419 -13.16 17.64 23.15
N GLN A 420 -12.48 18.77 23.34
CA GLN A 420 -11.20 19.07 22.70
C GLN A 420 -10.25 19.71 23.71
N GLN A 421 -8.99 19.26 23.69
CA GLN A 421 -7.89 19.85 24.45
C GLN A 421 -6.64 19.89 23.56
N GLY A 422 -6.24 21.09 23.12
CA GLY A 422 -5.17 21.23 22.12
C GLY A 422 -5.50 20.46 20.83
N GLN A 423 -4.52 19.68 20.33
CA GLN A 423 -4.65 18.81 19.15
C GLN A 423 -5.22 17.42 19.47
N TRP A 424 -6.06 17.31 20.49
CA TRP A 424 -6.67 16.04 20.89
C TRP A 424 -8.19 16.17 21.01
N TYR A 425 -8.90 15.23 20.40
CA TYR A 425 -10.35 15.10 20.58
C TYR A 425 -10.67 13.98 21.56
N LYS A 426 -11.61 14.24 22.45
CA LYS A 426 -12.16 13.22 23.34
C LYS A 426 -13.32 12.50 22.67
N THR A 427 -13.28 11.17 22.67
CA THR A 427 -14.32 10.34 22.08
C THR A 427 -14.57 9.08 22.92
N THR A 428 -15.68 8.40 22.66
CA THR A 428 -15.98 7.08 23.22
C THR A 428 -16.15 6.10 22.09
N TYR A 429 -15.37 5.01 22.11
CA TYR A 429 -15.43 3.94 21.12
C TYR A 429 -15.39 2.59 21.84
N GLN A 430 -16.31 1.68 21.50
CA GLN A 430 -16.47 0.36 22.16
C GLN A 430 -16.45 0.43 23.70
N ALA A 431 -17.28 1.32 24.26
CA ALA A 431 -17.41 1.56 25.70
C ALA A 431 -16.14 2.06 26.44
N LYS A 432 -15.06 2.38 25.71
CA LYS A 432 -13.89 3.07 26.28
C LYS A 432 -13.92 4.54 25.90
N THR A 433 -13.76 5.41 26.89
CA THR A 433 -13.66 6.86 26.69
C THR A 433 -12.20 7.28 26.79
N GLY A 434 -11.71 8.03 25.80
CA GLY A 434 -10.33 8.46 25.73
C GLY A 434 -10.11 9.58 24.70
N TRP A 435 -8.85 9.83 24.37
CA TRP A 435 -8.39 10.91 23.49
C TRP A 435 -7.74 10.36 22.22
N VAL A 436 -8.07 10.94 21.08
CA VAL A 436 -7.47 10.65 19.78
C VAL A 436 -6.81 11.92 19.22
N SER A 437 -5.72 11.77 18.48
CA SER A 437 -5.05 12.92 17.86
C SER A 437 -5.93 13.54 16.76
N ALA A 438 -6.08 14.86 16.79
CA ALA A 438 -6.87 15.63 15.85
C ALA A 438 -6.29 15.60 14.42
N ASP A 439 -4.98 15.35 14.27
CA ASP A 439 -4.31 15.26 12.97
C ASP A 439 -4.86 14.12 12.10
N TYR A 440 -5.43 13.11 12.74
CA TYR A 440 -5.94 11.91 12.09
C TYR A 440 -7.47 11.78 12.12
N VAL A 441 -8.17 12.87 12.47
CA VAL A 441 -9.64 12.91 12.52
C VAL A 441 -10.14 14.06 11.64
N THR A 442 -10.82 13.70 10.56
CA THR A 442 -11.47 14.67 9.68
C THR A 442 -12.88 14.99 10.21
N LEU A 443 -13.18 16.24 10.50
CA LEU A 443 -14.50 16.63 11.03
C LEU A 443 -15.60 16.62 9.97
N ALA A 444 -16.78 16.15 10.36
CA ALA A 444 -17.94 16.13 9.50
C ALA A 444 -18.61 17.53 9.49
N SER A 445 -18.54 18.24 8.37
CA SER A 445 -19.14 19.57 8.21
C SER A 445 -20.59 19.50 7.72
N THR A 446 -21.50 20.21 8.41
CA THR A 446 -22.81 20.64 7.89
C THR A 446 -22.69 22.08 7.35
N SER A 447 -23.09 22.32 6.09
CA SER A 447 -22.79 23.52 5.28
C SER A 447 -23.93 24.55 5.23
N ILE A 448 -23.64 25.87 5.36
CA ILE A 448 -24.40 27.00 4.74
C ILE A 448 -23.43 28.17 4.38
N VAL A 449 -23.68 28.84 3.25
CA VAL A 449 -22.88 29.78 2.44
C VAL A 449 -23.10 31.27 2.79
N SER A 450 -22.08 32.17 2.64
CA SER A 450 -22.11 33.37 1.75
C SER A 450 -21.09 34.51 2.05
N SER A 451 -20.30 34.84 1.00
CA SER A 451 -19.80 36.14 0.48
C SER A 451 -19.12 37.26 1.32
N THR A 452 -17.90 37.60 0.85
CA THR A 452 -16.92 38.72 1.00
C THR A 452 -17.47 40.16 0.70
N PRO A 453 -16.73 41.33 0.79
CA PRO A 453 -15.26 41.56 0.60
C PRO A 453 -14.49 42.79 1.27
N LYS A 454 -13.13 42.74 1.20
CA LYS A 454 -12.12 43.84 0.97
C LYS A 454 -11.85 44.90 2.10
N THR A 455 -10.67 45.51 2.38
CA THR A 455 -9.26 45.62 1.85
C THR A 455 -8.36 46.42 2.83
N ILE A 456 -6.99 46.34 2.68
CA ILE A 456 -5.93 47.41 2.90
C ILE A 456 -5.65 47.83 4.39
N SER A 457 -4.44 48.07 4.95
CA SER A 457 -3.07 48.36 4.50
C SER A 457 -2.01 48.19 5.63
N THR A 458 -0.75 47.94 5.23
CA THR A 458 0.56 48.43 5.76
C THR A 458 0.78 48.75 7.26
N THR A 459 1.89 48.29 7.85
CA THR A 459 3.13 49.08 8.10
C THR A 459 4.27 48.19 8.65
N THR A 460 5.49 48.51 8.21
CA THR A 460 6.81 47.90 8.44
C THR A 460 7.41 48.22 9.82
N SER A 461 8.16 47.29 10.42
CA SER A 461 9.34 47.62 11.23
C SER A 461 10.22 46.40 11.54
N THR A 462 11.50 46.57 11.19
CA THR A 462 12.67 45.71 11.32
C THR A 462 13.26 45.76 12.73
N THR A 463 13.70 44.63 13.30
CA THR A 463 14.93 44.56 14.12
C THR A 463 15.46 43.14 14.32
N THR A 464 16.79 43.07 14.34
CA THR A 464 17.76 41.97 14.41
C THR A 464 17.99 41.36 15.80
N SER A 465 18.32 40.05 15.89
CA SER A 465 19.28 39.45 16.86
C SER A 465 19.35 37.92 16.65
N THR A 466 20.45 37.38 16.11
CA THR A 466 21.57 36.68 16.79
C THR A 466 21.31 35.26 17.32
N THR A 467 22.26 34.42 16.92
CA THR A 467 22.49 32.97 17.07
C THR A 467 22.55 32.41 18.48
N ALA A 468 21.96 31.21 18.68
CA ALA A 468 22.55 30.08 19.42
C ALA A 468 21.78 28.78 19.14
N SER A 469 22.50 27.72 18.72
CA SER A 469 21.97 26.34 18.67
C SER A 469 22.00 25.68 20.05
N PRO A 470 21.04 24.79 20.34
CA PRO A 470 21.25 23.67 21.25
C PRO A 470 21.01 22.31 20.57
N THR A 471 21.87 21.36 20.92
CA THR A 471 21.86 19.94 20.53
C THR A 471 20.74 19.16 21.23
N THR A 472 19.98 18.36 20.47
CA THR A 472 18.88 17.48 20.94
C THR A 472 19.39 16.08 21.35
N PRO A 473 18.86 15.43 22.40
CA PRO A 473 19.21 14.06 22.81
C PRO A 473 18.56 13.00 21.89
N PRO A 474 19.08 11.74 21.87
CA PRO A 474 18.69 10.73 20.88
C PRO A 474 17.27 10.17 21.08
N PHE A 475 16.55 9.98 19.97
CA PHE A 475 15.24 9.33 19.90
C PHE A 475 15.30 7.86 20.36
N ASN A 476 14.37 7.43 21.21
CA ASN A 476 14.23 6.04 21.65
C ASN A 476 13.11 5.33 20.86
N PHE A 477 13.49 4.55 19.85
CA PHE A 477 12.61 3.63 19.12
C PHE A 477 12.56 2.30 19.86
N THR A 478 11.56 2.08 20.72
CA THR A 478 11.35 0.74 21.28
C THR A 478 10.76 -0.13 20.18
N VAL A 479 11.62 -0.89 19.48
CA VAL A 479 11.26 -1.77 18.36
C VAL A 479 10.32 -2.88 18.89
N ASN A 480 9.13 -3.01 18.31
CA ASN A 480 8.23 -4.13 18.63
C ASN A 480 8.69 -5.37 17.85
N GLY A 481 9.38 -6.29 18.55
CA GLY A 481 9.73 -7.63 18.04
C GLY A 481 10.93 -7.70 17.09
N THR A 482 11.30 -8.93 16.74
CA THR A 482 12.40 -9.27 15.82
C THR A 482 11.86 -9.82 14.51
N VAL A 483 12.44 -9.40 13.38
CA VAL A 483 12.20 -10.00 12.06
C VAL A 483 13.21 -11.13 11.84
N TYR A 484 12.73 -12.37 11.86
CA TYR A 484 13.52 -13.55 11.54
C TYR A 484 13.60 -13.74 10.03
N ILE A 485 14.79 -13.55 9.45
CA ILE A 485 15.02 -13.74 8.02
C ILE A 485 15.43 -15.19 7.77
N LEU A 486 14.63 -15.90 6.97
CA LEU A 486 14.81 -17.31 6.66
C LEU A 486 15.57 -17.48 5.34
N GLY A 487 16.81 -17.95 5.43
CA GLY A 487 17.67 -18.18 4.27
C GLY A 487 18.82 -17.17 4.13
N GLY A 488 19.81 -17.58 3.34
CA GLY A 488 21.05 -16.82 3.15
C GLY A 488 20.88 -15.53 2.34
N THR A 489 21.96 -14.76 2.19
CA THR A 489 21.94 -13.51 1.40
C THR A 489 21.73 -13.75 -0.10
N GLY A 490 22.03 -14.95 -0.61
CA GLY A 490 21.67 -15.34 -1.98
C GLY A 490 20.17 -15.59 -2.19
N ILE A 491 19.40 -15.70 -1.10
CA ILE A 491 17.96 -15.98 -1.12
C ILE A 491 17.18 -14.70 -0.79
N ILE A 492 17.49 -14.07 0.34
CA ILE A 492 17.01 -12.74 0.71
C ILE A 492 18.23 -11.85 0.89
N SER A 493 18.43 -10.91 -0.04
CA SER A 493 19.64 -10.10 -0.12
C SER A 493 19.90 -9.29 1.15
N LEU A 494 21.15 -8.85 1.30
CA LEU A 494 21.49 -7.86 2.31
C LEU A 494 20.76 -6.53 2.06
N ASN A 495 20.41 -6.21 0.81
CA ASN A 495 19.61 -5.02 0.50
C ASN A 495 18.20 -5.12 1.11
N THR A 496 17.51 -6.25 0.90
CA THR A 496 16.19 -6.48 1.52
C THR A 496 16.27 -6.42 3.04
N GLN A 497 17.28 -7.06 3.65
CA GLN A 497 17.53 -6.94 5.09
C GLN A 497 17.77 -5.48 5.51
N ASN A 498 18.57 -4.73 4.77
CA ASN A 498 18.80 -3.32 5.05
C ASN A 498 17.52 -2.49 4.91
N ILE A 499 16.58 -2.82 4.02
CA ILE A 499 15.27 -2.16 3.96
C ILE A 499 14.46 -2.46 5.23
N ILE A 500 14.47 -3.70 5.71
CA ILE A 500 13.80 -4.09 6.96
C ILE A 500 14.39 -3.34 8.17
N GLU A 501 15.72 -3.23 8.21
CA GLU A 501 16.47 -2.55 9.27
C GLU A 501 16.46 -1.02 9.15
N GLY A 502 15.83 -0.47 8.12
CA GLY A 502 15.84 0.98 7.87
C GLY A 502 17.21 1.55 7.53
N LYS A 503 18.06 0.77 6.86
CA LYS A 503 19.40 1.13 6.37
C LYS A 503 19.48 1.31 4.85
N ALA A 504 18.45 0.88 4.13
CA ALA A 504 18.33 1.05 2.68
C ALA A 504 16.89 1.41 2.29
N SER A 505 16.71 1.89 1.06
CA SER A 505 15.41 2.20 0.50
C SER A 505 14.91 1.11 -0.41
N SER A 506 13.59 0.95 -0.39
CA SER A 506 12.88 0.17 -1.40
C SER A 506 12.93 0.90 -2.75
N SER A 507 13.08 0.15 -3.83
CA SER A 507 12.89 0.60 -5.21
C SER A 507 11.40 0.80 -5.56
N TYR A 508 10.49 0.20 -4.79
CA TYR A 508 9.06 0.46 -4.92
C TYR A 508 8.71 1.85 -4.42
N GLN A 509 8.39 2.77 -5.33
CA GLN A 509 8.01 4.14 -4.98
C GLN A 509 6.82 4.22 -4.01
N SER A 510 5.93 3.22 -4.00
CA SER A 510 4.84 3.10 -3.01
C SER A 510 5.32 2.98 -1.58
N ASN A 511 6.47 2.33 -1.36
CA ASN A 511 7.07 2.13 -0.04
C ASN A 511 7.81 3.39 0.45
N LEU A 512 8.11 4.31 -0.47
CA LEU A 512 8.81 5.57 -0.24
C LEU A 512 7.87 6.77 0.02
N ARG A 513 6.55 6.59 0.00
CA ARG A 513 5.57 7.70 0.06
C ARG A 513 5.46 8.39 1.45
N ASP A 514 6.31 8.06 2.43
CA ASP A 514 6.07 8.33 3.86
C ASP A 514 7.12 9.22 4.61
N PHE A 515 7.84 10.18 4.00
CA PHE A 515 8.66 11.17 4.75
C PHE A 515 8.78 12.57 4.11
N PRO A 516 8.80 13.69 4.90
CA PRO A 516 9.49 14.94 4.54
C PRO A 516 10.90 15.05 5.19
N PRO A 517 11.81 15.89 4.65
CA PRO A 517 13.16 16.14 5.19
C PRO A 517 13.15 17.10 6.40
N LEU A 518 14.27 17.19 7.16
CA LEU A 518 14.54 18.31 8.08
C LEU A 518 15.73 19.17 7.59
N PRO A 519 15.62 20.53 7.62
CA PRO A 519 16.59 21.44 7.01
C PRO A 519 17.66 21.92 8.01
N SER A 520 18.71 22.58 7.50
CA SER A 520 19.44 23.55 8.32
C SER A 520 19.45 24.97 7.73
N GLU A 521 19.33 25.13 6.40
CA GLU A 521 18.95 26.37 5.72
C GLU A 521 18.70 26.06 4.23
N LEU A 522 17.81 26.83 3.57
CA LEU A 522 17.56 26.78 2.11
C LEU A 522 18.02 28.10 1.49
N ALA A 523 19.05 28.06 0.64
CA ALA A 523 19.48 29.22 -0.14
C ALA A 523 18.45 29.56 -1.24
N LYS A 524 18.25 30.86 -1.50
CA LYS A 524 17.32 31.36 -2.53
C LYS A 524 17.80 30.98 -3.94
N PRO A 525 16.89 30.71 -4.90
CA PRO A 525 17.26 30.51 -6.29
C PRO A 525 17.61 31.84 -6.98
N ASP A 526 18.61 31.81 -7.87
CA ASP A 526 18.91 32.87 -8.83
C ASP A 526 17.82 32.99 -9.92
N PRO A 527 17.66 34.17 -10.55
CA PRO A 527 16.65 34.36 -11.60
C PRO A 527 17.02 33.60 -12.89
N PRO A 528 16.04 33.26 -13.75
CA PRO A 528 16.27 32.39 -14.89
C PRO A 528 17.00 33.11 -16.04
N PRO A 529 17.86 32.41 -16.83
CA PRO A 529 18.29 32.92 -18.11
C PRO A 529 17.18 32.75 -19.16
N ALA A 530 17.09 33.72 -20.07
CA ALA A 530 16.18 33.72 -21.21
C ALA A 530 16.67 32.82 -22.36
N THR A 531 15.69 32.13 -22.96
CA THR A 531 15.47 31.73 -24.37
C THR A 531 16.57 31.09 -25.23
N ASP A 532 16.12 30.09 -25.99
CA ASP A 532 16.64 29.53 -27.24
C ASP A 532 17.91 28.66 -27.15
N ASP A 533 17.72 27.33 -27.08
CA ASP A 533 18.48 26.32 -27.84
C ASP A 533 17.90 24.90 -27.61
N GLU A 534 17.99 24.06 -28.64
CA GLU A 534 17.47 22.67 -28.72
C GLU A 534 17.87 21.81 -27.50
N VAL A 535 16.93 21.60 -26.57
CA VAL A 535 17.13 20.66 -25.45
C VAL A 535 16.96 19.23 -25.97
N THR A 536 18.08 18.60 -26.33
CA THR A 536 18.15 17.19 -26.75
C THR A 536 18.49 16.23 -25.62
N ASP A 537 18.82 16.72 -24.43
CA ASP A 537 19.13 15.89 -23.26
C ASP A 537 18.03 16.01 -22.21
N TYR A 538 17.20 14.96 -22.12
CA TYR A 538 16.19 14.87 -21.07
C TYR A 538 16.87 14.58 -19.73
N ASP A 539 16.83 15.56 -18.83
CA ASP A 539 17.28 15.38 -17.44
C ASP A 539 16.09 14.96 -16.55
N PRO A 540 15.98 13.66 -16.17
CA PRO A 540 14.87 13.17 -15.38
C PRO A 540 14.79 13.79 -13.99
N SER A 541 15.87 14.39 -13.47
CA SER A 541 15.89 15.06 -12.16
C SER A 541 15.13 16.39 -12.14
N LYS A 542 14.87 16.97 -13.32
CA LYS A 542 14.13 18.23 -13.48
C LYS A 542 12.61 18.02 -13.51
N GLU A 543 12.13 16.78 -13.66
CA GLU A 543 10.69 16.49 -13.65
C GLU A 543 10.17 16.54 -12.21
N VAL A 544 9.49 17.64 -11.85
CA VAL A 544 8.93 17.84 -10.51
C VAL A 544 7.50 17.34 -10.46
N LEU A 545 7.17 16.51 -9.46
CA LEU A 545 5.80 16.03 -9.28
C LEU A 545 4.87 17.17 -8.89
N VAL A 546 3.81 17.37 -9.67
CA VAL A 546 2.78 18.37 -9.41
C VAL A 546 1.74 17.80 -8.47
N ASN A 547 1.39 18.56 -7.41
CA ASN A 547 0.27 18.20 -6.55
C ASN A 547 -1.05 18.35 -7.33
N PRO A 548 -1.79 17.25 -7.60
CA PRO A 548 -3.02 17.30 -8.36
C PRO A 548 -4.11 18.14 -7.68
N PHE A 549 -4.11 18.24 -6.34
CA PHE A 549 -5.15 18.91 -5.56
C PHE A 549 -4.82 20.35 -5.16
N GLN A 550 -3.70 20.90 -5.66
CA GLN A 550 -3.33 22.27 -5.30
C GLN A 550 -4.42 23.25 -5.73
N GLY A 551 -5.05 23.92 -4.76
CA GLY A 551 -6.15 24.86 -5.00
C GLY A 551 -7.49 24.21 -5.38
N ILE A 552 -7.59 22.87 -5.31
CA ILE A 552 -8.82 22.13 -5.61
C ILE A 552 -9.42 21.60 -4.29
N PRO A 553 -10.71 21.86 -3.99
CA PRO A 553 -11.37 21.34 -2.80
C PRO A 553 -11.33 19.81 -2.70
N ALA A 554 -11.34 19.30 -1.46
CA ALA A 554 -11.54 17.87 -1.25
C ALA A 554 -12.90 17.42 -1.79
N ASN A 555 -12.99 16.20 -2.34
CA ASN A 555 -14.21 15.67 -2.94
C ASN A 555 -14.79 16.50 -4.11
N ALA A 556 -13.95 17.27 -4.81
CA ALA A 556 -14.36 18.17 -5.89
C ALA A 556 -15.14 17.51 -7.04
N LEU A 557 -15.07 16.19 -7.19
CA LEU A 557 -15.78 15.40 -8.20
C LEU A 557 -16.81 14.43 -7.59
N SER A 558 -17.25 14.69 -6.35
CA SER A 558 -18.26 13.86 -5.68
C SER A 558 -19.54 13.73 -6.50
N GLY A 559 -20.05 12.51 -6.59
CA GLY A 559 -21.26 12.18 -7.35
C GLY A 559 -21.06 12.10 -8.86
N LYS A 560 -19.83 12.29 -9.37
CA LYS A 560 -19.49 12.06 -10.78
C LYS A 560 -19.02 10.63 -11.00
N THR A 561 -19.48 10.01 -12.08
CA THR A 561 -18.97 8.73 -12.58
C THR A 561 -18.09 9.00 -13.79
N ILE A 562 -16.79 8.69 -13.71
CA ILE A 562 -15.84 8.92 -14.79
C ILE A 562 -15.33 7.57 -15.30
N PHE A 563 -15.45 7.36 -16.60
CA PHE A 563 -14.96 6.17 -17.26
C PHE A 563 -13.61 6.44 -17.91
N LEU A 564 -12.58 5.73 -17.47
CA LEU A 564 -11.22 5.85 -18.00
C LEU A 564 -10.92 4.70 -18.95
N ASP A 565 -10.34 5.04 -20.09
CA ASP A 565 -9.93 4.07 -21.10
C ASP A 565 -8.41 4.17 -21.35
N PRO A 566 -7.60 3.38 -20.65
CA PRO A 566 -6.21 3.19 -21.04
C PRO A 566 -6.14 2.51 -22.41
N GLY A 567 -5.71 3.26 -23.44
CA GLY A 567 -5.63 2.79 -24.82
C GLY A 567 -4.82 1.51 -24.98
N HIS A 568 -5.14 0.70 -26.00
CA HIS A 568 -4.48 -0.58 -26.32
C HIS A 568 -4.59 -1.63 -25.19
N GLY A 569 -3.74 -2.65 -25.17
CA GLY A 569 -3.70 -3.69 -24.14
C GLY A 569 -3.72 -5.11 -24.69
N GLY A 570 -3.10 -6.03 -23.97
CA GLY A 570 -2.93 -7.42 -24.38
C GLY A 570 -2.10 -7.52 -25.67
N PRO A 571 -2.62 -8.16 -26.73
CA PRO A 571 -1.90 -8.33 -27.99
C PRO A 571 -1.74 -7.02 -28.79
N ASP A 572 -2.54 -5.99 -28.51
CA ASP A 572 -2.35 -4.65 -29.08
C ASP A 572 -1.29 -3.89 -28.28
N LEU A 573 -0.10 -3.75 -28.85
CA LEU A 573 1.01 -3.04 -28.22
C LEU A 573 0.84 -1.51 -28.26
N GLY A 574 0.00 -1.02 -29.17
CA GLY A 574 0.00 0.38 -29.58
C GLY A 574 1.29 0.77 -30.29
N ALA A 575 1.55 2.08 -30.32
CA ALA A 575 2.79 2.62 -30.85
C ALA A 575 3.99 2.15 -30.01
N LYS A 576 5.13 2.04 -30.69
CA LYS A 576 6.40 1.60 -30.13
C LYS A 576 7.44 2.67 -30.31
N GLY A 577 8.06 3.08 -29.21
CA GLY A 577 9.14 4.07 -29.22
C GLY A 577 10.50 3.47 -29.60
N PRO A 578 11.50 4.34 -29.88
CA PRO A 578 12.82 3.91 -30.34
C PRO A 578 13.58 3.04 -29.33
N THR A 579 13.31 3.16 -28.03
CA THR A 579 13.93 2.32 -26.98
C THR A 579 13.07 1.12 -26.55
N GLN A 580 12.10 0.73 -27.39
CA GLN A 580 11.17 -0.39 -27.13
C GLN A 580 10.16 -0.11 -26.00
N THR A 581 9.84 1.16 -25.77
CA THR A 581 8.68 1.51 -24.94
C THR A 581 7.39 1.21 -25.70
N TYR A 582 6.43 0.58 -25.04
CA TYR A 582 5.13 0.28 -25.62
C TYR A 582 4.07 1.23 -25.04
N GLU A 583 3.29 1.83 -25.93
CA GLU A 583 2.21 2.75 -25.57
C GLU A 583 1.26 2.15 -24.53
N LYS A 584 0.85 0.87 -24.72
CA LYS A 584 -0.05 0.17 -23.79
C LYS A 584 0.37 0.18 -22.32
N ASN A 585 1.67 0.25 -22.04
CA ASN A 585 2.23 0.25 -20.68
C ASN A 585 2.14 1.66 -20.06
N ASN A 586 2.43 2.68 -20.86
CA ASN A 586 2.35 4.07 -20.43
C ASN A 586 0.89 4.49 -20.18
N THR A 587 -0.01 4.15 -21.10
CA THR A 587 -1.44 4.47 -20.97
C THR A 587 -2.06 3.79 -19.75
N LEU A 588 -1.68 2.54 -19.45
CA LEU A 588 -2.11 1.84 -18.24
C LEU A 588 -1.60 2.54 -16.97
N ALA A 589 -0.31 2.88 -16.93
CA ALA A 589 0.29 3.53 -15.77
C ALA A 589 -0.33 4.91 -15.49
N ILE A 590 -0.61 5.69 -16.54
CA ILE A 590 -1.31 6.99 -16.42
C ILE A 590 -2.75 6.76 -15.98
N GLY A 591 -3.47 5.80 -16.58
CA GLY A 591 -4.85 5.50 -16.24
C GLY A 591 -5.06 5.07 -14.78
N LEU A 592 -4.16 4.24 -14.25
CA LEU A 592 -4.20 3.82 -12.84
C LEU A 592 -3.93 4.97 -11.88
N ALA A 593 -2.93 5.81 -12.19
CA ALA A 593 -2.62 7.00 -11.38
C ALA A 593 -3.77 8.02 -11.41
N LEU A 594 -4.39 8.24 -12.58
CA LEU A 594 -5.57 9.09 -12.72
C LEU A 594 -6.77 8.52 -11.96
N ASN A 595 -6.99 7.20 -11.98
CA ASN A 595 -8.04 6.55 -11.20
C ASN A 595 -7.92 6.88 -9.71
N ASP A 596 -6.71 6.83 -9.16
CA ASP A 596 -6.47 7.10 -7.74
C ASP A 596 -6.79 8.57 -7.41
N ILE A 597 -6.33 9.50 -8.25
CA ILE A 597 -6.58 10.94 -8.08
C ILE A 597 -8.09 11.25 -8.17
N LEU A 598 -8.78 10.70 -9.16
CA LEU A 598 -10.22 10.92 -9.34
C LEU A 598 -11.05 10.31 -8.20
N LYS A 599 -10.69 9.11 -7.71
CA LYS A 599 -11.33 8.50 -6.52
C LYS A 599 -11.10 9.31 -5.26
N GLN A 600 -9.88 9.82 -5.07
CA GLN A 600 -9.55 10.72 -3.96
C GLN A 600 -10.30 12.07 -4.09
N ALA A 601 -10.61 12.50 -5.30
CA ALA A 601 -11.50 13.64 -5.56
C ALA A 601 -12.99 13.30 -5.40
N GLY A 602 -13.35 12.09 -4.96
CA GLY A 602 -14.72 11.68 -4.68
C GLY A 602 -15.51 11.15 -5.89
N ALA A 603 -14.89 11.02 -7.07
CA ALA A 603 -15.55 10.44 -8.24
C ALA A 603 -15.65 8.91 -8.12
N LYS A 604 -16.73 8.34 -8.64
CA LYS A 604 -16.80 6.91 -8.98
C LYS A 604 -16.01 6.70 -10.28
N VAL A 605 -14.97 5.87 -10.25
CA VAL A 605 -14.14 5.61 -11.43
C VAL A 605 -14.26 4.17 -11.88
N ILE A 606 -14.44 3.99 -13.18
CA ILE A 606 -14.50 2.70 -13.86
C ILE A 606 -13.43 2.70 -14.95
N LEU A 607 -12.66 1.62 -15.08
CA LEU A 607 -11.63 1.49 -16.12
C LEU A 607 -12.02 0.41 -17.12
N THR A 608 -11.70 0.59 -18.40
CA THR A 608 -11.79 -0.48 -19.42
C THR A 608 -10.90 -1.66 -19.09
N ARG A 609 -9.71 -1.39 -18.53
CA ARG A 609 -8.75 -2.38 -18.08
C ARG A 609 -7.91 -1.85 -16.92
N THR A 610 -7.51 -2.74 -16.02
CA THR A 610 -6.59 -2.44 -14.90
C THR A 610 -5.27 -3.20 -14.99
N THR A 611 -5.14 -4.07 -16.00
CA THR A 611 -3.95 -4.87 -16.31
C THR A 611 -3.67 -4.84 -17.82
N ASP A 612 -2.60 -5.49 -18.26
CA ASP A 612 -2.26 -5.62 -19.68
C ASP A 612 -3.14 -6.68 -20.38
N VAL A 613 -4.39 -6.31 -20.65
CA VAL A 613 -5.39 -7.17 -21.29
C VAL A 613 -6.15 -6.41 -22.37
N SER A 614 -6.66 -7.14 -23.37
CA SER A 614 -7.70 -6.65 -24.28
C SER A 614 -9.06 -6.76 -23.58
N PRO A 615 -9.93 -5.73 -23.66
CA PRO A 615 -11.32 -5.84 -23.20
C PRO A 615 -12.18 -6.84 -24.00
N ALA A 616 -11.75 -7.26 -25.19
CA ALA A 616 -12.44 -8.26 -25.99
C ALA A 616 -12.06 -9.69 -25.58
N THR A 617 -13.03 -10.61 -25.63
CA THR A 617 -12.84 -12.03 -25.33
C THR A 617 -11.97 -12.73 -26.37
N LYS A 618 -12.03 -12.29 -27.62
CA LYS A 618 -11.11 -12.65 -28.71
C LYS A 618 -10.64 -11.38 -29.39
N TYR A 619 -9.33 -11.22 -29.52
CA TYR A 619 -8.80 -9.99 -30.06
C TYR A 619 -8.97 -9.88 -31.58
N SER A 620 -9.74 -8.88 -31.98
CA SER A 620 -9.55 -8.12 -33.21
C SER A 620 -9.66 -6.64 -32.87
N GLN A 621 -9.05 -5.76 -33.67
CA GLN A 621 -9.08 -4.32 -33.38
C GLN A 621 -10.51 -3.78 -33.29
N LEU A 622 -11.42 -4.25 -34.15
CA LEU A 622 -12.82 -3.82 -34.13
C LEU A 622 -13.57 -4.33 -32.91
N GLU A 623 -13.41 -5.62 -32.54
CA GLU A 623 -14.07 -6.19 -31.37
C GLU A 623 -13.56 -5.56 -30.06
N ASP A 624 -12.27 -5.23 -30.00
CA ASP A 624 -11.65 -4.53 -28.86
C ASP A 624 -12.26 -3.14 -28.68
N LEU A 625 -12.34 -2.36 -29.75
CA LEU A 625 -12.95 -1.03 -29.74
C LEU A 625 -14.45 -1.10 -29.39
N GLN A 626 -15.17 -2.11 -29.89
CA GLN A 626 -16.58 -2.34 -29.55
C GLN A 626 -16.77 -2.69 -28.06
N ALA A 627 -15.92 -3.54 -27.50
CA ALA A 627 -15.99 -3.92 -26.09
C ALA A 627 -15.81 -2.72 -25.16
N ARG A 628 -14.87 -1.82 -25.48
CA ARG A 628 -14.69 -0.55 -24.75
C ARG A 628 -15.96 0.29 -24.72
N MET A 629 -16.67 0.36 -25.85
CA MET A 629 -17.93 1.12 -25.98
C MET A 629 -19.07 0.49 -25.20
N VAL A 630 -19.21 -0.83 -25.26
CA VAL A 630 -20.23 -1.54 -24.47
C VAL A 630 -20.04 -1.30 -22.98
N LEU A 631 -18.80 -1.37 -22.49
CA LEU A 631 -18.49 -1.08 -21.09
C LEU A 631 -18.78 0.37 -20.71
N ALA A 632 -18.33 1.33 -21.53
CA ALA A 632 -18.56 2.76 -21.27
C ALA A 632 -20.06 3.10 -21.25
N ASN A 633 -20.82 2.64 -22.24
CA ASN A 633 -22.23 2.98 -22.40
C ASN A 633 -23.14 2.27 -21.39
N SER A 634 -22.71 1.15 -20.79
CA SER A 634 -23.51 0.39 -19.83
C SER A 634 -23.43 0.92 -18.39
N CYS A 635 -22.51 1.84 -18.10
CA CYS A 635 -22.20 2.24 -16.71
C CYS A 635 -22.71 3.62 -16.29
N ASN A 636 -23.49 4.30 -17.14
CA ASN A 636 -24.04 5.64 -16.90
C ASN A 636 -22.96 6.65 -16.47
N ALA A 637 -21.82 6.64 -17.17
CA ALA A 637 -20.73 7.57 -16.90
C ALA A 637 -21.08 9.00 -17.34
N ASP A 638 -20.64 9.98 -16.54
CA ASP A 638 -20.74 11.40 -16.84
C ASP A 638 -19.69 11.84 -17.87
N LEU A 639 -18.52 11.19 -17.91
CA LEU A 639 -17.44 11.45 -18.88
C LEU A 639 -16.75 10.16 -19.29
N PHE A 640 -16.25 10.15 -20.54
CA PHE A 640 -15.32 9.15 -21.05
C PHE A 640 -13.99 9.83 -21.39
N ILE A 641 -12.89 9.31 -20.83
CA ILE A 641 -11.54 9.84 -21.05
C ILE A 641 -10.63 8.69 -21.51
N SER A 642 -10.23 8.70 -22.78
CA SER A 642 -9.26 7.76 -23.35
C SER A 642 -7.86 8.36 -23.38
N ILE A 643 -6.85 7.54 -23.07
CA ILE A 643 -5.46 7.96 -22.86
C ILE A 643 -4.56 7.19 -23.81
N HIS A 644 -3.77 7.91 -24.61
CA HIS A 644 -2.88 7.42 -25.66
C HIS A 644 -1.53 8.17 -25.67
N ASN A 645 -0.57 7.63 -26.43
CA ASN A 645 0.68 8.30 -26.78
C ASN A 645 0.82 8.38 -28.30
N ASP A 646 1.08 9.58 -28.81
CA ASP A 646 1.11 9.83 -30.25
C ASP A 646 2.34 9.18 -30.90
N SER A 647 2.34 9.07 -32.21
CA SER A 647 3.47 8.57 -32.97
C SER A 647 3.49 9.14 -34.38
N PHE A 648 4.69 9.48 -34.87
CA PHE A 648 4.89 9.97 -36.21
C PHE A 648 6.19 9.44 -36.82
N THR A 649 6.23 9.33 -38.14
CA THR A 649 7.41 8.81 -38.86
C THR A 649 8.63 9.74 -38.78
N ILE A 650 8.40 11.04 -38.53
CA ILE A 650 9.45 12.02 -38.29
C ILE A 650 9.67 12.14 -36.78
N PRO A 651 10.81 11.69 -36.23
CA PRO A 651 11.03 11.54 -34.78
C PRO A 651 11.24 12.86 -34.04
N THR A 652 11.32 13.99 -34.73
CA THR A 652 11.40 15.33 -34.12
C THR A 652 10.02 15.92 -33.82
N ILE A 653 8.94 15.31 -34.32
CA ILE A 653 7.58 15.76 -34.01
C ILE A 653 7.27 15.41 -32.55
N GLN A 654 6.74 16.39 -31.82
CA GLN A 654 6.47 16.29 -30.39
C GLN A 654 5.24 17.12 -29.99
N GLY A 655 4.74 16.89 -28.78
CA GLY A 655 3.68 17.68 -28.15
C GLY A 655 2.44 16.89 -27.75
N THR A 656 1.46 17.61 -27.20
CA THR A 656 0.22 17.05 -26.67
C THR A 656 -0.98 17.51 -27.48
N THR A 657 -1.89 16.58 -27.82
CA THR A 657 -3.15 16.87 -28.52
C THR A 657 -4.31 16.24 -27.77
N THR A 658 -5.44 16.95 -27.66
CA THR A 658 -6.69 16.37 -27.14
C THR A 658 -7.74 16.35 -28.24
N PHE A 659 -8.37 15.20 -28.46
CA PHE A 659 -9.35 14.98 -29.51
C PHE A 659 -10.77 14.88 -28.97
N TYR A 660 -11.73 15.34 -29.76
CA TYR A 660 -13.16 15.11 -29.61
C TYR A 660 -13.75 14.74 -30.99
N SER A 661 -15.00 14.26 -31.04
CA SER A 661 -15.69 13.98 -32.30
C SER A 661 -16.99 14.77 -32.41
N ARG A 662 -17.27 15.30 -33.61
CA ARG A 662 -18.56 15.93 -33.93
C ARG A 662 -19.70 14.93 -34.12
N ASP A 663 -19.36 13.67 -34.36
CA ASP A 663 -20.33 12.59 -34.48
C ASP A 663 -20.81 12.08 -33.10
N ASN A 664 -20.18 12.51 -31.99
CA ASN A 664 -20.64 12.17 -30.64
C ASN A 664 -21.94 12.92 -30.32
N PRO A 665 -22.96 12.28 -29.72
CA PRO A 665 -24.22 12.94 -29.37
C PRO A 665 -24.10 14.09 -28.37
N ARG A 666 -22.97 14.19 -27.66
CA ARG A 666 -22.58 15.23 -26.68
C ARG A 666 -21.35 16.02 -27.16
N GLN A 667 -21.28 16.31 -28.46
CA GLN A 667 -20.10 16.94 -29.10
C GLN A 667 -19.70 18.30 -28.50
N ASN A 668 -20.66 19.13 -28.08
CA ASN A 668 -20.37 20.46 -27.53
C ASN A 668 -19.70 20.35 -26.15
N GLU A 669 -20.22 19.47 -25.30
CA GLU A 669 -19.61 19.16 -24.01
C GLU A 669 -18.26 18.46 -24.17
N SER A 670 -18.11 17.60 -25.18
CA SER A 670 -16.85 16.92 -25.51
C SER A 670 -15.77 17.92 -25.92
N LEU A 671 -16.12 18.91 -26.76
CA LEU A 671 -15.23 20.01 -27.13
C LEU A 671 -14.82 20.83 -25.91
N GLN A 672 -15.75 21.18 -25.03
CA GLN A 672 -15.44 21.93 -23.81
C GLN A 672 -14.51 21.16 -22.85
N LEU A 673 -14.79 19.87 -22.65
CA LEU A 673 -13.95 18.98 -21.87
C LEU A 673 -12.54 18.90 -22.47
N ALA A 674 -12.45 18.71 -23.79
CA ALA A 674 -11.18 18.66 -24.50
C ALA A 674 -10.36 19.93 -24.33
N SER A 675 -10.99 21.11 -24.46
CA SER A 675 -10.32 22.40 -24.22
C SER A 675 -9.82 22.54 -22.79
N SER A 676 -10.64 22.18 -21.80
CA SER A 676 -10.27 22.30 -20.39
C SER A 676 -9.09 21.38 -20.02
N VAL A 677 -9.09 20.16 -20.56
CA VAL A 677 -8.03 19.17 -20.36
C VAL A 677 -6.76 19.54 -21.12
N GLN A 678 -6.87 20.00 -22.37
CA GLN A 678 -5.72 20.48 -23.15
C GLN A 678 -4.99 21.62 -22.43
N THR A 679 -5.72 22.65 -21.97
CA THR A 679 -5.11 23.77 -21.23
C THR A 679 -4.38 23.29 -19.99
N ALA A 680 -4.98 22.41 -19.20
CA ALA A 680 -4.34 21.88 -17.99
C ALA A 680 -3.10 21.01 -18.29
N LEU A 681 -3.12 20.22 -19.38
CA LEU A 681 -1.99 19.44 -19.85
C LEU A 681 -0.81 20.33 -20.22
N ILE A 682 -1.02 21.37 -21.03
CA ILE A 682 0.05 22.28 -21.44
C ILE A 682 0.60 23.07 -20.25
N ASP A 683 -0.26 23.55 -19.37
CA ASP A 683 0.15 24.26 -18.15
C ASP A 683 1.02 23.40 -17.23
N THR A 684 0.73 22.10 -17.14
CA THR A 684 1.42 21.19 -16.22
C THR A 684 2.68 20.59 -16.86
N LEU A 685 2.57 20.10 -18.09
CA LEU A 685 3.59 19.27 -18.74
C LEU A 685 4.62 20.08 -19.52
N LYS A 686 4.29 21.32 -19.88
CA LYS A 686 5.14 22.18 -20.74
C LYS A 686 5.56 21.49 -22.04
N THR A 687 4.74 20.58 -22.56
CA THR A 687 4.87 19.98 -23.89
C THR A 687 4.46 21.00 -24.96
N THR A 688 4.88 20.78 -26.21
CA THR A 688 4.41 21.60 -27.33
C THR A 688 2.90 21.49 -27.46
N ASP A 689 2.18 22.62 -27.43
CA ASP A 689 0.73 22.64 -27.60
C ASP A 689 0.34 22.39 -29.06
N ARG A 690 -0.36 21.29 -29.30
CA ARG A 690 -0.89 20.93 -30.64
C ARG A 690 -2.40 21.18 -30.74
N GLY A 691 -3.00 21.74 -29.70
CA GLY A 691 -4.38 22.17 -29.62
C GLY A 691 -5.40 21.04 -29.46
N VAL A 692 -6.67 21.46 -29.45
CA VAL A 692 -7.82 20.55 -29.53
C VAL A 692 -8.16 20.29 -30.99
N LYS A 693 -8.41 19.02 -31.35
CA LYS A 693 -8.72 18.61 -32.72
C LYS A 693 -9.97 17.75 -32.81
N GLU A 694 -10.66 17.85 -33.94
CA GLU A 694 -11.73 16.93 -34.30
C GLU A 694 -11.13 15.67 -34.92
N ALA A 695 -11.59 14.50 -34.49
CA ALA A 695 -11.25 13.22 -35.10
C ALA A 695 -12.38 12.20 -34.95
N GLY A 696 -12.65 11.45 -36.01
CA GLY A 696 -13.64 10.37 -36.04
C GLY A 696 -13.20 9.06 -35.40
N PHE A 697 -12.45 9.10 -34.28
CA PHE A 697 -12.02 7.88 -33.60
C PHE A 697 -13.22 7.06 -33.11
N TYR A 698 -13.14 5.74 -33.26
CA TYR A 698 -14.27 4.84 -32.97
C TYR A 698 -14.83 5.05 -31.55
N VAL A 699 -13.94 5.15 -30.55
CA VAL A 699 -14.33 5.32 -29.15
C VAL A 699 -15.01 6.66 -28.84
N LEU A 700 -14.71 7.70 -29.62
CA LEU A 700 -15.32 9.02 -29.45
C LEU A 700 -16.70 9.09 -30.13
N LYS A 701 -16.83 8.43 -31.28
CA LYS A 701 -18.09 8.41 -32.05
C LYS A 701 -19.19 7.59 -31.38
N HIS A 702 -18.82 6.49 -30.74
CA HIS A 702 -19.76 5.46 -30.30
C HIS A 702 -20.04 5.44 -28.78
N THR A 703 -19.44 6.37 -28.03
CA THR A 703 -19.83 6.66 -26.63
C THR A 703 -21.05 7.58 -26.56
N THR A 704 -21.87 7.44 -25.52
CA THR A 704 -23.10 8.22 -25.33
C THR A 704 -22.97 9.41 -24.36
N MET A 705 -21.86 9.50 -23.65
CA MET A 705 -21.47 10.59 -22.76
C MET A 705 -20.41 11.49 -23.43
N PRO A 706 -20.15 12.72 -22.92
CA PRO A 706 -19.05 13.53 -23.42
C PRO A 706 -17.73 12.75 -23.36
N SER A 707 -17.00 12.76 -24.47
CA SER A 707 -15.84 11.88 -24.67
C SER A 707 -14.64 12.62 -25.25
N ILE A 708 -13.46 12.32 -24.71
CA ILE A 708 -12.19 12.82 -25.22
C ILE A 708 -11.16 11.70 -25.35
N LEU A 709 -10.22 11.88 -26.27
CA LEU A 709 -9.03 11.04 -26.40
C LEU A 709 -7.80 11.94 -26.32
N ILE A 710 -6.85 11.58 -25.46
CA ILE A 710 -5.67 12.40 -25.19
C ILE A 710 -4.44 11.70 -25.74
N GLU A 711 -3.77 12.37 -26.67
CA GLU A 711 -2.42 12.02 -27.10
C GLU A 711 -1.43 12.80 -26.23
N THR A 712 -0.93 12.13 -25.19
CA THR A 712 -0.26 12.79 -24.06
C THR A 712 1.13 13.33 -24.42
N ALA A 713 1.88 12.60 -25.24
CA ALA A 713 3.17 12.98 -25.84
C ALA A 713 3.50 11.99 -26.99
N PHE A 714 4.48 12.29 -27.86
CA PHE A 714 4.90 11.42 -28.96
C PHE A 714 5.90 10.36 -28.48
N ILE A 715 5.48 9.09 -28.44
CA ILE A 715 6.37 7.97 -28.08
C ILE A 715 7.45 7.73 -29.15
N SER A 716 7.24 8.19 -30.38
CA SER A 716 8.23 8.14 -31.46
C SER A 716 9.35 9.18 -31.32
N ASN A 717 9.15 10.21 -30.48
CA ASN A 717 10.16 11.23 -30.22
C ASN A 717 11.05 10.79 -29.06
N PRO A 718 12.39 10.69 -29.22
CA PRO A 718 13.27 10.18 -28.16
C PRO A 718 13.21 10.96 -26.85
N TYR A 719 13.05 12.29 -26.90
CA TYR A 719 12.94 13.14 -25.71
C TYR A 719 11.61 12.89 -24.98
N GLU A 720 10.50 12.87 -25.71
CA GLU A 720 9.19 12.58 -25.12
C GLU A 720 9.01 11.11 -24.72
N GLU A 721 9.66 10.15 -25.40
CA GLU A 721 9.74 8.75 -24.97
C GLU A 721 10.43 8.65 -23.60
N ALA A 722 11.56 9.34 -23.42
CA ALA A 722 12.29 9.36 -22.14
C ALA A 722 11.44 9.98 -21.01
N ARG A 723 10.66 11.03 -21.31
CA ARG A 723 9.65 11.57 -20.38
C ARG A 723 8.56 10.55 -20.09
N LEU A 724 8.01 9.89 -21.11
CA LEU A 724 6.98 8.85 -20.94
C LEU A 724 7.48 7.66 -20.11
N GLN A 725 8.77 7.32 -20.16
CA GLN A 725 9.40 6.33 -19.29
C GLN A 725 9.58 6.81 -17.84
N ASN A 726 9.60 8.11 -17.59
CA ASN A 726 9.67 8.68 -16.24
C ASN A 726 8.32 8.58 -15.50
N PRO A 727 8.25 7.90 -14.34
CA PRO A 727 7.03 7.78 -13.55
C PRO A 727 6.44 9.12 -13.08
N THR A 728 7.27 10.13 -12.83
CA THR A 728 6.83 11.47 -12.40
C THR A 728 6.10 12.17 -13.53
N PHE A 729 6.60 12.11 -14.75
CA PHE A 729 5.91 12.67 -15.91
C PHE A 729 4.54 12.01 -16.11
N ARG A 730 4.45 10.67 -16.06
CA ARG A 730 3.16 9.94 -16.15
C ARG A 730 2.16 10.35 -15.06
N LYS A 731 2.63 10.62 -13.84
CA LYS A 731 1.79 11.14 -12.75
C LYS A 731 1.39 12.61 -12.98
N ASN A 732 2.28 13.43 -13.54
CA ASN A 732 1.96 14.81 -13.92
C ASN A 732 0.90 14.85 -15.03
N VAL A 733 0.95 13.92 -16.00
CA VAL A 733 -0.11 13.75 -17.00
C VAL A 733 -1.44 13.48 -16.29
N SER A 734 -1.45 12.55 -15.33
CA SER A 734 -2.65 12.22 -14.55
C SER A 734 -3.17 13.42 -13.74
N ALA A 735 -2.27 14.17 -13.09
CA ALA A 735 -2.62 15.38 -12.36
C ALA A 735 -3.22 16.47 -13.26
N ALA A 736 -2.66 16.64 -14.45
CA ALA A 736 -3.16 17.59 -15.44
C ALA A 736 -4.54 17.22 -15.96
N ILE A 737 -4.77 15.93 -16.28
CA ILE A 737 -6.08 15.44 -16.72
C ILE A 737 -7.14 15.66 -15.64
N PHE A 738 -6.81 15.37 -14.37
CA PHE A 738 -7.69 15.66 -13.24
C PHE A 738 -8.03 17.15 -13.13
N ARG A 739 -7.02 18.03 -13.17
CA ARG A 739 -7.21 19.48 -13.07
C ARG A 739 -8.09 20.00 -14.21
N GLY A 740 -7.87 19.52 -15.43
CA GLY A 740 -8.71 19.85 -16.58
C GLY A 740 -10.15 19.35 -16.43
N THR A 741 -10.32 18.15 -15.91
CA THR A 741 -11.65 17.57 -15.61
C THR A 741 -12.38 18.36 -14.53
N TYR A 742 -11.68 18.79 -13.47
CA TYR A 742 -12.23 19.68 -12.45
C TYR A 742 -12.64 21.03 -13.05
N ASN A 743 -11.76 21.65 -13.84
CA ASN A 743 -12.01 22.93 -14.49
C ASN A 743 -13.26 22.89 -15.39
N TYR A 744 -13.44 21.79 -16.13
CA TYR A 744 -14.65 21.53 -16.94
C TYR A 744 -15.92 21.59 -16.09
N TYR A 745 -15.95 20.93 -14.93
CA TYR A 745 -17.13 20.93 -14.06
C TYR A 745 -17.37 22.26 -13.34
N THR A 746 -16.32 23.05 -13.08
CA THR A 746 -16.48 24.37 -12.46
C THR A 746 -16.86 25.48 -13.43
N ASN A 747 -16.66 25.27 -14.74
CA ASN A 747 -17.00 26.22 -15.79
C ASN A 747 -17.91 25.56 -16.86
N PRO A 748 -19.13 25.10 -16.52
CA PRO A 748 -19.99 24.41 -17.47
C PRO A 748 -20.47 25.34 -18.61
N LEU A 749 -20.71 24.79 -19.79
CA LEU A 749 -21.41 25.51 -20.87
C LEU A 749 -22.73 26.11 -20.34
N PRO A 750 -23.12 27.32 -20.79
CA PRO A 750 -24.47 27.82 -20.57
C PRO A 750 -25.47 26.77 -21.06
N ARG A 751 -26.51 26.48 -20.27
CA ARG A 751 -27.62 25.66 -20.75
C ARG A 751 -28.42 26.51 -21.74
N ASP A 752 -28.47 26.07 -23.00
CA ASP A 752 -29.43 26.58 -23.98
C ASP A 752 -30.87 26.25 -23.58
#